data_AF-A0A139XVX8-F1
#
_entry.id   AF-A0A139XVX8-F1
#
_cell.length_a   1.000
_cell.length_b   1.000
_cell.length_c   1.000
_cell.angle_alpha   90.00
_cell.angle_beta   90.00
_cell.angle_gamma   90.00
#
_symmetry.space_group_name_H-M   'P 1'
#
loop_
_entity.id
_entity.type
_entity.pdbx_description
1 polymer ?
#
loop_
_entity_poly.entity_id
_entity_poly.type
_entity_poly.pdbx_seq_one_letter_code
_entity_poly.pdbx_strand_id
1 'polypeptide(L)'
;LGEDGNLAAMTRELLFLDYALEQQQGVLIQGNAAKFSLKQLVVALRELLLTLSAHQPVNLELRSMYADWAHLGDALAACSEGAISCSCVFDAREAALLMKALTDRVVRFVGGTVDSVQEELGRKAVYLGNQVGTEKKVLDVFVDEVLRGSALFALSLLVKRLEPLLRNAAMLPPWQLISIVERVQGELVSIDHLKNIQDKVFETPTVLLCGAVSGEEEIPIGVQAVLVRSAAVSPDILSHVAVRARNAHVLVAVCFEAKVADQLESFSQSWVEVLSAKDGSGLEVHPATRPNAMLARRASKLFNRRTSQELFSEASLLGRGASFVEEARRLRKRTASVSSASDGDEERLGDLSEDSDPDDVMQLKKTSSQWCIPMSKFNKKLVGSKSSNIKKLADALDPSVLTPRSVALPFGCMQKTLSASPNQPLLSELRQTLLDLSPSSGTSEASQIFEKTREILAKLSVPPALLEALQECMRTADEEARQRQGMDGETLDKTLGDRPSLFDLWQTSGETRCAEAVKAVWESLFGLRPWISLTKAGRKYSELNMAVLVQELMPAHCAFVLHSRNPFSDEKDEMYGELALGLGEAIVGNYAGRSLGWRMKRGGEPVVVAFPSKSECLICPPCLIFRSDSNGEDLENFAGAGLFESVPAFQNRVQRVTYWNARIITDRDYRMRLLKRIGELAFLVEDKYAVPQDIEGVVVGAETVALVQTRTQV
;
A
#
# COMPACT_ATOMS: atom_id res chain seq x y z
N LEU A 1 -13.12 -59.61 2.19
CA LEU A 1 -11.77 -59.48 1.58
C LEU A 1 -11.93 -59.56 0.05
N GLY A 2 -12.73 -58.65 -0.50
CA GLY A 2 -13.00 -58.52 -1.95
C GLY A 2 -12.01 -57.54 -2.61
N GLU A 3 -12.28 -57.17 -3.86
CA GLU A 3 -11.44 -56.43 -4.83
C GLU A 3 -10.62 -55.22 -4.32
N ASP A 4 -10.94 -54.64 -3.15
CA ASP A 4 -10.25 -53.49 -2.55
C ASP A 4 -8.79 -53.75 -2.11
N GLY A 5 -8.44 -54.99 -1.76
CA GLY A 5 -7.10 -55.32 -1.27
C GLY A 5 -6.00 -55.22 -2.34
N ASN A 6 -6.33 -55.57 -3.58
CA ASN A 6 -5.43 -55.39 -4.72
C ASN A 6 -5.29 -53.90 -5.08
N LEU A 7 -6.38 -53.13 -5.00
CA LEU A 7 -6.35 -51.70 -5.27
C LEU A 7 -5.44 -50.96 -4.28
N ALA A 8 -5.50 -51.31 -2.99
CA ALA A 8 -4.64 -50.73 -1.96
C ALA A 8 -3.16 -51.10 -2.15
N ALA A 9 -2.86 -52.36 -2.50
CA ALA A 9 -1.50 -52.81 -2.77
C ALA A 9 -0.90 -52.12 -4.01
N MET A 10 -1.67 -52.03 -5.10
CA MET A 10 -1.28 -51.31 -6.32
C MET A 10 -1.08 -49.82 -6.06
N THR A 11 -1.98 -49.19 -5.30
CA THR A 11 -1.85 -47.77 -4.93
C THR A 11 -0.57 -47.54 -4.14
N ARG A 12 -0.25 -48.43 -3.20
CA ARG A 12 0.99 -48.37 -2.43
C ARG A 12 2.24 -48.48 -3.31
N GLU A 13 2.26 -49.42 -4.25
CA GLU A 13 3.39 -49.58 -5.19
C GLU A 13 3.58 -48.35 -6.08
N LEU A 14 2.49 -47.76 -6.57
CA LEU A 14 2.51 -46.53 -7.35
C LEU A 14 3.07 -45.35 -6.53
N LEU A 15 2.65 -45.21 -5.26
CA LEU A 15 3.18 -44.16 -4.37
C LEU A 15 4.67 -44.33 -4.07
N PHE A 16 5.13 -45.57 -3.85
CA PHE A 16 6.56 -45.83 -3.65
C PHE A 16 7.39 -45.55 -4.90
N LEU A 17 6.86 -45.89 -6.09
CA LEU A 17 7.49 -45.57 -7.35
C LEU A 17 7.57 -44.06 -7.57
N ASP A 18 6.48 -43.32 -7.31
CA ASP A 18 6.43 -41.86 -7.41
C ASP A 18 7.47 -41.22 -6.49
N TYR A 19 7.51 -41.63 -5.21
CA TYR A 19 8.50 -41.14 -4.26
C TYR A 19 9.95 -41.46 -4.68
N ALA A 20 10.21 -42.68 -5.20
CA ALA A 20 11.53 -43.05 -5.68
C ALA A 20 11.96 -42.21 -6.91
N LEU A 21 11.03 -41.95 -7.83
CA LEU A 21 11.28 -41.10 -9.01
C LEU A 21 11.54 -39.65 -8.61
N GLU A 22 10.78 -39.11 -7.67
CA GLU A 22 10.99 -37.76 -7.11
C GLU A 22 12.38 -37.63 -6.48
N GLN A 23 12.81 -38.62 -5.68
CA GLN A 23 14.15 -38.64 -5.08
C GLN A 23 15.25 -38.67 -6.15
N GLN A 24 15.10 -39.51 -7.18
CA GLN A 24 16.08 -39.55 -8.29
C GLN A 24 16.12 -38.23 -9.07
N GLN A 25 14.97 -37.60 -9.31
CA GLN A 25 14.90 -36.27 -9.92
C GLN A 25 15.63 -35.23 -9.08
N GLY A 26 15.41 -35.23 -7.76
CA GLY A 26 16.11 -34.35 -6.81
C GLY A 26 17.62 -34.50 -6.87
N VAL A 27 18.12 -35.74 -6.85
CA VAL A 27 19.56 -36.05 -6.95
C VAL A 27 20.15 -35.55 -8.27
N LEU A 28 19.46 -35.77 -9.40
CA LEU A 28 19.91 -35.31 -10.71
C LEU A 28 20.01 -33.78 -10.79
N ILE A 29 19.03 -33.07 -10.22
CA ILE A 29 19.02 -31.61 -10.17
C ILE A 29 20.16 -31.11 -9.27
N GLN A 30 20.35 -31.67 -8.08
CA GLN A 30 21.45 -31.31 -7.19
C GLN A 30 22.83 -31.49 -7.85
N GLY A 31 23.02 -32.59 -8.58
CA GLY A 31 24.29 -32.89 -9.24
C GLY A 31 24.57 -32.06 -10.51
N ASN A 32 23.53 -31.55 -11.19
CA ASN A 32 23.68 -30.97 -12.53
C ASN A 32 23.14 -29.55 -12.72
N ALA A 33 22.36 -28.99 -11.79
CA ALA A 33 21.71 -27.68 -11.96
C ALA A 33 22.70 -26.56 -12.29
N ALA A 34 23.93 -26.61 -11.78
CA ALA A 34 24.97 -25.64 -12.09
C ALA A 34 25.37 -25.60 -13.59
N LYS A 35 25.18 -26.72 -14.31
CA LYS A 35 25.53 -26.91 -15.73
C LYS A 35 24.36 -26.65 -16.68
N PHE A 36 23.14 -26.49 -16.16
CA PHE A 36 21.98 -26.29 -17.01
C PHE A 36 22.02 -24.91 -17.68
N SER A 37 21.69 -24.90 -18.97
CA SER A 37 21.34 -23.68 -19.72
C SER A 37 20.05 -23.06 -19.19
N LEU A 38 19.76 -21.81 -19.57
CA LEU A 38 18.53 -21.13 -19.18
C LEU A 38 17.30 -21.94 -19.61
N LYS A 39 17.26 -22.40 -20.87
CA LYS A 39 16.18 -23.24 -21.38
C LYS A 39 16.00 -24.54 -20.59
N GLN A 40 17.08 -25.20 -20.21
CA GLN A 40 17.01 -26.43 -19.39
C GLN A 40 16.50 -26.15 -17.97
N LEU A 41 16.91 -25.03 -17.35
CA LEU A 41 16.40 -24.61 -16.05
C LEU A 41 14.90 -24.34 -16.10
N VAL A 42 14.42 -23.67 -17.16
CA VAL A 42 12.99 -23.38 -17.35
C VAL A 42 12.17 -24.65 -17.52
N VAL A 43 12.62 -25.60 -18.34
CA VAL A 43 11.96 -26.90 -18.48
C VAL A 43 11.92 -27.63 -17.15
N ALA A 44 13.07 -27.75 -16.46
CA ALA A 44 13.13 -28.44 -15.16
C ALA A 44 12.21 -27.79 -14.11
N LEU A 45 12.13 -26.46 -14.10
CA LEU A 45 11.25 -25.70 -13.21
C LEU A 45 9.77 -25.98 -13.51
N ARG A 46 9.38 -25.95 -14.79
CA ARG A 46 8.01 -26.28 -15.21
C ARG A 46 7.61 -27.69 -14.79
N GLU A 47 8.46 -28.69 -15.03
CA GLU A 47 8.17 -30.07 -14.67
C GLU A 47 8.05 -30.26 -13.15
N LEU A 48 8.89 -29.59 -12.35
CA LEU A 48 8.74 -29.63 -10.89
C LEU A 48 7.43 -28.96 -10.42
N LEU A 49 7.04 -27.84 -11.03
CA LEU A 49 5.78 -27.19 -10.71
C LEU A 49 4.58 -28.07 -11.09
N LEU A 50 4.66 -28.82 -12.20
CA LEU A 50 3.65 -29.82 -12.56
C LEU A 50 3.53 -30.87 -11.45
N THR A 51 4.63 -31.49 -11.06
CA THR A 51 4.66 -32.51 -9.99
C THR A 51 4.06 -31.98 -8.70
N LEU A 52 4.51 -30.81 -8.22
CA LEU A 52 4.00 -30.19 -7.00
C LEU A 52 2.51 -29.85 -7.11
N SER A 53 2.06 -29.35 -8.27
CA SER A 53 0.63 -29.06 -8.49
C SER A 53 -0.23 -30.33 -8.51
N ALA A 54 0.33 -31.46 -8.94
CA ALA A 54 -0.34 -32.76 -8.92
C ALA A 54 -0.42 -33.35 -7.51
N HIS A 55 0.62 -33.15 -6.68
CA HIS A 55 0.61 -33.53 -5.26
C HIS A 55 -0.36 -32.67 -4.44
N GLN A 56 -0.59 -31.41 -4.83
CA GLN A 56 -1.50 -30.48 -4.17
C GLN A 56 -2.54 -29.88 -5.13
N PRO A 57 -3.50 -30.68 -5.63
CA PRO A 57 -4.43 -30.26 -6.69
C PRO A 57 -5.41 -29.15 -6.24
N VAL A 58 -5.59 -28.96 -4.94
CA VAL A 58 -6.40 -27.89 -4.35
C VAL A 58 -5.65 -26.56 -4.22
N ASN A 59 -4.31 -26.58 -4.35
CA ASN A 59 -3.48 -25.39 -4.26
C ASN A 59 -3.56 -24.59 -5.56
N LEU A 60 -4.43 -23.59 -5.58
CA LEU A 60 -4.69 -22.75 -6.74
C LEU A 60 -3.47 -21.90 -7.16
N GLU A 61 -2.57 -21.57 -6.23
CA GLU A 61 -1.33 -20.83 -6.53
C GLU A 61 -0.37 -21.70 -7.34
N LEU A 62 -0.10 -22.94 -6.89
CA LEU A 62 0.74 -23.90 -7.62
C LEU A 62 0.20 -24.15 -9.03
N ARG A 63 -1.11 -24.35 -9.17
CA ARG A 63 -1.75 -24.54 -10.47
C ARG A 63 -1.59 -23.34 -11.39
N SER A 64 -1.72 -22.12 -10.84
CA SER A 64 -1.54 -20.89 -11.60
C SER A 64 -0.09 -20.70 -12.04
N MET A 65 0.87 -20.93 -11.14
CA MET A 65 2.30 -20.88 -11.47
C MET A 65 2.66 -21.92 -12.54
N TYR A 66 2.23 -23.17 -12.38
CA TYR A 66 2.47 -24.20 -13.40
C TYR A 66 1.91 -23.77 -14.76
N ALA A 67 0.67 -23.28 -14.81
CA ALA A 67 0.05 -22.85 -16.06
C ALA A 67 0.82 -21.66 -16.69
N ASP A 68 1.26 -20.69 -15.89
CA ASP A 68 2.08 -19.58 -16.36
C ASP A 68 3.39 -20.08 -17.00
N TRP A 69 4.10 -20.99 -16.32
CA TRP A 69 5.35 -21.57 -16.84
C TRP A 69 5.14 -22.49 -18.05
N ALA A 70 4.03 -23.24 -18.09
CA ALA A 70 3.69 -24.12 -19.20
C ALA A 70 3.39 -23.36 -20.49
N HIS A 71 2.69 -22.22 -20.38
CA HIS A 71 2.29 -21.43 -21.54
C HIS A 71 3.31 -20.37 -21.96
N LEU A 72 4.08 -19.82 -21.02
CA LEU A 72 4.99 -18.70 -21.29
C LEU A 72 6.47 -19.10 -21.26
N GLY A 73 6.87 -20.05 -20.41
CA GLY A 73 8.26 -20.30 -20.06
C GLY A 73 9.18 -20.58 -21.26
N ASP A 74 8.81 -21.55 -22.10
CA ASP A 74 9.66 -21.99 -23.22
C ASP A 74 9.87 -20.88 -24.26
N ALA A 75 8.80 -20.13 -24.58
CA ALA A 75 8.84 -19.03 -25.54
C ALA A 75 9.70 -17.87 -25.02
N LEU A 76 9.59 -17.56 -23.73
CA LEU A 76 10.39 -16.51 -23.09
C LEU A 76 11.87 -16.90 -22.99
N ALA A 77 12.17 -18.16 -22.63
CA ALA A 77 13.54 -18.66 -22.57
C ALA A 77 14.22 -18.58 -23.94
N ALA A 78 13.52 -19.00 -25.00
CA ALA A 78 14.03 -18.91 -26.36
C ALA A 78 14.27 -17.45 -26.80
N CYS A 79 13.35 -16.54 -26.48
CA CYS A 79 13.49 -15.11 -26.79
C CYS A 79 14.67 -14.48 -26.03
N SER A 80 14.86 -14.85 -24.76
CA SER A 80 15.98 -14.38 -23.94
C SER A 80 17.35 -14.87 -24.44
N GLU A 81 17.41 -15.98 -25.17
CA GLU A 81 18.63 -16.53 -25.80
C GLU A 81 18.82 -16.07 -27.27
N GLY A 82 17.97 -15.15 -27.76
CA GLY A 82 18.12 -14.53 -29.08
C GLY A 82 17.34 -15.18 -30.23
N ALA A 83 16.38 -16.08 -29.95
CA ALA A 83 15.47 -16.63 -30.97
C ALA A 83 14.35 -15.64 -31.38
N ILE A 84 13.73 -15.88 -32.54
CA ILE A 84 12.70 -15.00 -33.15
C ILE A 84 11.47 -14.86 -32.23
N SER A 85 11.17 -13.59 -31.91
CA SER A 85 10.00 -12.98 -31.26
C SER A 85 8.98 -13.87 -30.51
N CYS A 86 8.82 -13.65 -29.21
CA CYS A 86 7.56 -13.98 -28.51
C CYS A 86 6.51 -12.90 -28.85
N SER A 87 5.26 -13.29 -29.12
CA SER A 87 4.16 -12.31 -29.28
C SER A 87 3.89 -11.47 -28.03
N CYS A 88 4.35 -11.97 -26.87
CA CYS A 88 4.14 -11.40 -25.56
C CYS A 88 5.11 -10.25 -25.20
N VAL A 89 6.29 -10.18 -25.84
CA VAL A 89 7.39 -9.27 -25.45
C VAL A 89 8.13 -8.73 -26.67
N PHE A 90 8.76 -7.56 -26.53
CA PHE A 90 9.50 -6.93 -27.63
C PHE A 90 10.84 -7.60 -27.94
N ASP A 91 11.62 -7.87 -26.89
CA ASP A 91 13.02 -8.26 -26.99
C ASP A 91 13.43 -9.23 -25.86
N ALA A 92 14.69 -9.64 -25.89
CA ALA A 92 15.28 -10.51 -24.87
C ALA A 92 15.21 -9.91 -23.45
N ARG A 93 15.27 -8.58 -23.33
CA ARG A 93 15.22 -7.89 -22.04
C ARG A 93 13.82 -7.99 -21.42
N GLU A 94 12.78 -7.68 -22.17
CA GLU A 94 11.39 -7.87 -21.73
C GLU A 94 11.09 -9.34 -21.43
N ALA A 95 11.62 -10.28 -22.24
CA ALA A 95 11.50 -11.71 -21.97
C ALA A 95 12.08 -12.10 -20.60
N ALA A 96 13.28 -11.59 -20.30
CA ALA A 96 13.96 -11.80 -19.03
C ALA A 96 13.20 -11.16 -17.85
N LEU A 97 12.63 -9.95 -18.04
CA LEU A 97 11.82 -9.29 -17.01
C LEU A 97 10.55 -10.09 -16.68
N LEU A 98 9.85 -10.61 -17.70
CA LEU A 98 8.64 -11.42 -17.48
C LEU A 98 8.99 -12.75 -16.81
N MET A 99 10.02 -13.47 -17.27
CA MET A 99 10.47 -14.69 -16.58
C MET A 99 10.89 -14.40 -15.14
N LYS A 100 11.57 -13.29 -14.89
CA LYS A 100 11.98 -12.90 -13.53
C LYS A 100 10.77 -12.68 -12.64
N ALA A 101 9.71 -12.03 -13.14
CA ALA A 101 8.47 -11.86 -12.40
C ALA A 101 7.82 -13.21 -12.05
N LEU A 102 7.79 -14.16 -12.98
CA LEU A 102 7.30 -15.53 -12.73
C LEU A 102 8.18 -16.29 -11.73
N THR A 103 9.51 -16.12 -11.81
CA THR A 103 10.47 -16.73 -10.87
C THR A 103 10.30 -16.17 -9.45
N ASP A 104 10.10 -14.86 -9.30
CA ASP A 104 9.86 -14.22 -8.00
C ASP A 104 8.63 -14.78 -7.29
N ARG A 105 7.59 -15.10 -8.07
CA ARG A 105 6.39 -15.75 -7.56
C ARG A 105 6.70 -17.13 -6.98
N VAL A 106 7.53 -17.92 -7.67
CA VAL A 106 8.00 -19.22 -7.19
C VAL A 106 8.87 -19.07 -5.93
N VAL A 107 9.79 -18.10 -5.88
CA VAL A 107 10.61 -17.81 -4.68
C VAL A 107 9.72 -17.61 -3.46
N ARG A 108 8.71 -16.74 -3.57
CA ARG A 108 7.80 -16.43 -2.46
C ARG A 108 6.98 -17.65 -2.06
N PHE A 109 6.50 -18.43 -3.03
CA PHE A 109 5.78 -19.67 -2.74
C PHE A 109 6.65 -20.67 -1.96
N VAL A 110 7.90 -20.87 -2.38
CA VAL A 110 8.85 -21.75 -1.69
C VAL A 110 9.10 -21.26 -0.28
N GLY A 111 9.38 -19.96 -0.11
CA GLY A 111 9.61 -19.34 1.21
C GLY A 111 8.43 -19.54 2.16
N GLY A 112 7.21 -19.19 1.71
CA GLY A 112 6.01 -19.37 2.53
C GLY A 112 5.71 -20.84 2.87
N THR A 113 6.03 -21.77 1.98
CA THR A 113 5.89 -23.21 2.26
C THR A 113 6.90 -23.69 3.29
N VAL A 114 8.16 -23.24 3.20
CA VAL A 114 9.20 -23.53 4.20
C VAL A 114 8.78 -23.02 5.58
N ASP A 115 8.30 -21.78 5.66
CA ASP A 115 7.83 -21.17 6.91
C ASP A 115 6.66 -21.95 7.52
N SER A 116 5.68 -22.34 6.69
CA SER A 116 4.53 -23.14 7.13
C SER A 116 4.95 -24.49 7.68
N VAL A 117 5.87 -25.20 7.02
CA VAL A 117 6.38 -26.49 7.50
C VAL A 117 7.15 -26.32 8.81
N GLN A 118 7.95 -25.25 8.94
CA GLN A 118 8.67 -24.94 10.16
C GLN A 118 7.71 -24.68 11.34
N GLU A 119 6.65 -23.91 11.12
CA GLU A 119 5.64 -23.60 12.13
C GLU A 119 4.85 -24.85 12.55
N GLU A 120 4.44 -25.68 11.59
CA GLU A 120 3.59 -26.85 11.85
C GLU A 120 4.35 -28.05 12.45
N LEU A 121 5.60 -28.27 12.01
CA LEU A 121 6.41 -29.44 12.36
C LEU A 121 7.42 -29.15 13.47
N GLY A 122 8.03 -27.96 13.50
CA GLY A 122 9.19 -27.66 14.33
C GLY A 122 8.96 -27.92 15.83
N ARG A 123 7.90 -27.33 16.40
CA ARG A 123 7.57 -27.51 17.83
C ARG A 123 7.25 -28.96 18.18
N LYS A 124 6.60 -29.69 17.26
CA LYS A 124 6.24 -31.11 17.45
C LYS A 124 7.47 -32.00 17.40
N ALA A 125 8.38 -31.75 16.45
CA ALA A 125 9.64 -32.46 16.32
C ALA A 125 10.50 -32.30 17.57
N VAL A 126 10.64 -31.07 18.08
CA VAL A 126 11.37 -30.80 19.34
C VAL A 126 10.70 -31.50 20.52
N TYR A 127 9.38 -31.38 20.66
CA TYR A 127 8.65 -32.02 21.77
C TYR A 127 8.82 -33.53 21.78
N LEU A 128 8.52 -34.21 20.66
CA LEU A 128 8.59 -35.67 20.55
C LEU A 128 10.04 -36.17 20.63
N GLY A 129 10.97 -35.47 19.98
CA GLY A 129 12.39 -35.77 20.01
C GLY A 129 12.97 -35.78 21.43
N ASN A 130 12.57 -34.81 22.26
CA ASN A 130 12.97 -34.77 23.66
C ASN A 130 12.42 -35.95 24.47
N GLN A 131 11.20 -36.43 24.18
CA GLN A 131 10.63 -37.59 24.88
C GLN A 131 11.38 -38.89 24.61
N VAL A 132 11.95 -39.04 23.42
CA VAL A 132 12.71 -40.24 23.02
C VAL A 132 14.22 -40.08 23.22
N GLY A 133 14.66 -38.99 23.86
CA GLY A 133 16.07 -38.74 24.17
C GLY A 133 16.94 -38.39 22.95
N THR A 134 16.35 -37.80 21.90
CA THR A 134 17.09 -37.36 20.71
C THR A 134 18.00 -36.18 21.05
N GLU A 135 19.21 -36.17 20.49
CA GLU A 135 20.16 -35.07 20.67
C GLU A 135 19.62 -33.75 20.13
N LYS A 136 19.81 -32.66 20.89
CA LYS A 136 19.36 -31.31 20.51
C LYS A 136 19.83 -30.90 19.11
N LYS A 137 21.08 -31.22 18.74
CA LYS A 137 21.64 -30.88 17.43
C LYS A 137 20.86 -31.49 16.26
N VAL A 138 20.31 -32.69 16.43
CA VAL A 138 19.46 -33.35 15.42
C VAL A 138 18.11 -32.65 15.33
N LEU A 139 17.53 -32.28 16.48
CA LEU A 139 16.25 -31.57 16.55
C LEU A 139 16.32 -30.16 15.95
N ASP A 140 17.44 -29.46 16.15
CA ASP A 140 17.67 -28.11 15.64
C ASP A 140 17.65 -28.05 14.10
N VAL A 141 18.01 -29.15 13.41
CA VAL A 141 18.05 -29.23 11.93
C VAL A 141 17.03 -30.20 11.33
N PHE A 142 16.19 -30.83 12.15
CA PHE A 142 15.31 -31.92 11.70
C PHE A 142 14.38 -31.47 10.56
N VAL A 143 13.73 -30.33 10.73
CA VAL A 143 12.80 -29.80 9.72
C VAL A 143 13.54 -29.40 8.44
N ASP A 144 14.73 -28.81 8.56
CA ASP A 144 15.58 -28.48 7.41
C ASP A 144 15.94 -29.73 6.60
N GLU A 145 16.25 -30.85 7.27
CA GLU A 145 16.54 -32.12 6.60
C GLU A 145 15.29 -32.74 5.94
N VAL A 146 14.11 -32.61 6.56
CA VAL A 146 12.83 -33.00 5.94
C VAL A 146 12.58 -32.19 4.66
N LEU A 147 12.80 -30.87 4.71
CA LEU A 147 12.65 -29.99 3.56
C LEU A 147 13.68 -30.30 2.46
N ARG A 148 14.94 -30.57 2.82
CA ARG A 148 16.02 -30.99 1.89
C ARG A 148 15.69 -32.29 1.16
N GLY A 149 14.95 -33.18 1.80
CA GLY A 149 14.48 -34.44 1.21
C GLY A 149 13.28 -34.33 0.26
N SER A 150 12.72 -33.13 0.06
CA SER A 150 11.50 -32.93 -0.75
C SER A 150 11.76 -32.26 -2.10
N ALA A 151 10.80 -32.35 -3.03
CA ALA A 151 10.83 -31.59 -4.29
C ALA A 151 10.94 -30.06 -4.10
N LEU A 152 10.56 -29.51 -2.94
CA LEU A 152 10.73 -28.07 -2.63
C LEU A 152 12.21 -27.66 -2.63
N PHE A 153 13.10 -28.53 -2.17
CA PHE A 153 14.54 -28.25 -2.19
C PHE A 153 15.07 -28.20 -3.64
N ALA A 154 14.68 -29.17 -4.48
CA ALA A 154 15.03 -29.15 -5.90
C ALA A 154 14.51 -27.86 -6.58
N LEU A 155 13.29 -27.44 -6.27
CA LEU A 155 12.70 -26.19 -6.75
C LEU A 155 13.52 -24.97 -6.31
N SER A 156 13.90 -24.90 -5.03
CA SER A 156 14.74 -23.82 -4.48
C SER A 156 16.10 -23.71 -5.18
N LEU A 157 16.72 -24.85 -5.53
CA LEU A 157 18.02 -24.88 -6.20
C LEU A 157 17.93 -24.34 -7.62
N LEU A 158 16.88 -24.71 -8.37
CA LEU A 158 16.64 -24.19 -9.72
C LEU A 158 16.44 -22.68 -9.68
N VAL A 159 15.59 -22.20 -8.78
CA VAL A 159 15.28 -20.77 -8.65
C VAL A 159 16.51 -19.95 -8.24
N LYS A 160 17.32 -20.45 -7.29
CA LYS A 160 18.59 -19.83 -6.88
C LYS A 160 19.59 -19.71 -8.03
N ARG A 161 19.55 -20.63 -9.00
CA ARG A 161 20.38 -20.58 -10.21
C ARG A 161 19.80 -19.66 -11.28
N LEU A 162 18.49 -19.66 -11.42
CA LEU A 162 17.76 -18.91 -12.44
C LEU A 162 17.81 -17.40 -12.18
N GLU A 163 17.70 -16.97 -10.92
CA GLU A 163 17.61 -15.56 -10.57
C GLU A 163 18.80 -14.70 -11.06
N PRO A 164 20.08 -15.04 -10.82
CA PRO A 164 21.20 -14.25 -11.32
C PRO A 164 21.25 -14.18 -12.86
N LEU A 165 20.88 -15.26 -13.55
CA LEU A 165 20.85 -15.31 -15.01
C LEU A 165 19.81 -14.33 -15.57
N LEU A 166 18.61 -14.35 -15.00
CA LEU A 166 17.52 -13.47 -15.42
C LEU A 166 17.79 -12.00 -15.09
N ARG A 167 18.38 -11.71 -13.92
CA ARG A 167 18.76 -10.33 -13.54
C ARG A 167 19.80 -9.75 -14.49
N ASN A 168 20.80 -10.54 -14.85
CA ASN A 168 21.82 -10.15 -15.83
C ASN A 168 21.21 -9.93 -17.22
N ALA A 169 20.36 -10.84 -17.69
CA ALA A 169 19.68 -10.72 -18.98
C ALA A 169 18.72 -9.51 -19.04
N ALA A 170 18.08 -9.16 -17.92
CA ALA A 170 17.21 -8.00 -17.80
C ALA A 170 17.97 -6.68 -17.54
N MET A 171 19.29 -6.74 -17.30
CA MET A 171 20.14 -5.60 -16.93
C MET A 171 19.62 -4.86 -15.69
N LEU A 172 19.27 -5.60 -14.64
CA LEU A 172 18.72 -5.03 -13.40
C LEU A 172 19.83 -4.61 -12.42
N PRO A 173 19.77 -3.40 -11.83
CA PRO A 173 20.73 -2.95 -10.82
C PRO A 173 20.56 -3.72 -9.50
N PRO A 174 21.61 -3.80 -8.66
CA PRO A 174 21.58 -4.51 -7.37
C PRO A 174 20.54 -3.94 -6.39
N TRP A 175 20.27 -2.64 -6.51
CA TRP A 175 19.37 -1.89 -5.65
C TRP A 175 18.11 -1.47 -6.38
N GLN A 176 17.00 -1.45 -5.66
CA GLN A 176 15.79 -0.74 -6.04
C GLN A 176 15.55 0.37 -5.02
N LEU A 177 15.60 1.62 -5.48
CA LEU A 177 15.34 2.78 -4.64
C LEU A 177 13.84 3.08 -4.62
N ILE A 178 13.27 3.20 -3.42
CA ILE A 178 11.84 3.46 -3.19
C ILE A 178 11.61 4.94 -2.83
N SER A 179 12.49 5.50 -2.02
CA SER A 179 12.55 6.92 -1.67
C SER A 179 14.00 7.35 -1.73
N ILE A 180 14.33 8.35 -2.56
CA ILE A 180 15.70 8.76 -2.85
C ILE A 180 16.08 9.96 -1.98
N VAL A 181 17.22 9.83 -1.29
CA VAL A 181 17.90 10.94 -0.61
C VAL A 181 19.39 10.80 -0.92
N GLU A 182 19.95 11.76 -1.65
CA GLU A 182 21.29 11.67 -2.24
C GLU A 182 22.39 11.29 -1.24
N ARG A 183 22.31 11.86 -0.04
CA ARG A 183 23.31 11.68 1.00
C ARG A 183 22.67 11.62 2.37
N VAL A 184 22.91 10.53 3.07
CA VAL A 184 22.48 10.34 4.47
C VAL A 184 23.62 9.79 5.30
N GLN A 185 23.68 10.18 6.56
CA GLN A 185 24.66 9.67 7.53
C GLN A 185 23.96 9.28 8.82
N GLY A 186 24.43 8.21 9.44
CA GLY A 186 23.90 7.77 10.72
C GLY A 186 24.58 6.51 11.24
N GLU A 187 24.20 6.11 12.45
CA GLU A 187 24.59 4.84 13.04
C GLU A 187 23.78 3.71 12.40
N LEU A 188 24.46 2.69 11.84
CA LEU A 188 23.79 1.57 11.20
C LEU A 188 23.29 0.57 12.26
N VAL A 189 21.98 0.29 12.28
CA VAL A 189 21.36 -0.62 13.24
C VAL A 189 20.58 -1.70 12.50
N SER A 190 20.94 -2.96 12.74
CA SER A 190 20.22 -4.11 12.18
C SER A 190 18.95 -4.42 12.97
N ILE A 191 17.85 -4.65 12.26
CA ILE A 191 16.56 -5.04 12.82
C ILE A 191 15.89 -6.11 11.96
N ASP A 192 15.07 -6.96 12.57
CA ASP A 192 14.35 -8.01 11.83
C ASP A 192 13.16 -7.41 11.06
N HIS A 193 12.28 -6.68 11.74
CA HIS A 193 11.06 -6.11 11.16
C HIS A 193 10.90 -4.65 11.55
N LEU A 194 10.61 -3.78 10.56
CA LEU A 194 10.33 -2.36 10.82
C LEU A 194 9.09 -2.18 11.72
N LYS A 195 8.11 -3.09 11.58
CA LYS A 195 6.87 -3.08 12.36
C LYS A 195 7.09 -3.06 13.88
N ASN A 196 8.20 -3.64 14.36
CA ASN A 196 8.46 -3.83 15.78
C ASN A 196 9.03 -2.58 16.48
N ILE A 197 9.38 -1.51 15.73
CA ILE A 197 10.08 -0.34 16.28
C ILE A 197 9.46 1.00 15.87
N GLN A 198 8.27 1.00 15.30
CA GLN A 198 7.62 2.19 14.70
C GLN A 198 7.40 3.35 15.68
N ASP A 199 7.31 3.02 16.97
CA ASP A 199 7.11 3.93 18.11
C ASP A 199 8.43 4.42 18.72
N LYS A 200 9.58 3.88 18.30
CA LYS A 200 10.88 4.27 18.81
C LYS A 200 11.27 5.67 18.30
N VAL A 201 11.91 6.43 19.18
CA VAL A 201 12.58 7.68 18.81
C VAL A 201 14.09 7.45 18.94
N PHE A 202 14.82 7.70 17.86
CA PHE A 202 16.27 7.64 17.83
C PHE A 202 16.83 9.04 18.06
N GLU A 203 17.57 9.22 19.16
CA GLU A 203 18.22 10.49 19.49
C GLU A 203 19.40 10.81 18.55
N THR A 204 19.98 9.77 17.95
CA THR A 204 21.06 9.86 16.97
C THR A 204 20.52 9.56 15.57
N PRO A 205 21.01 10.28 14.53
CA PRO A 205 20.73 9.91 13.15
C PRO A 205 21.05 8.44 12.92
N THR A 206 20.05 7.66 12.49
CA THR A 206 20.12 6.19 12.42
C THR A 206 19.85 5.70 11.01
N VAL A 207 20.63 4.73 10.53
CA VAL A 207 20.42 3.98 9.28
C VAL A 207 19.97 2.57 9.66
N LEU A 208 18.76 2.18 9.29
CA LEU A 208 18.24 0.85 9.60
C LEU A 208 18.61 -0.15 8.50
N LEU A 209 19.23 -1.27 8.87
CA LEU A 209 19.37 -2.44 8.02
C LEU A 209 18.26 -3.43 8.41
N CYS A 210 17.19 -3.48 7.62
CA CYS A 210 15.95 -4.15 7.97
C CYS A 210 15.80 -5.49 7.24
N GLY A 211 15.40 -6.54 7.98
CA GLY A 211 15.04 -7.85 7.44
C GLY A 211 13.81 -7.79 6.53
N ALA A 212 12.77 -7.12 7.01
CA ALA A 212 11.46 -7.10 6.38
C ALA A 212 10.70 -5.79 6.67
N VAL A 213 10.12 -5.24 5.62
CA VAL A 213 9.20 -4.10 5.69
C VAL A 213 7.92 -4.53 5.01
N SER A 214 6.80 -4.48 5.72
CA SER A 214 5.52 -4.82 5.12
C SER A 214 5.16 -3.75 4.10
N GLY A 215 4.97 -2.50 4.47
CA GLY A 215 4.50 -1.46 3.55
C GLY A 215 3.46 -0.54 4.19
N GLU A 216 2.97 -0.94 5.37
CA GLU A 216 1.96 -0.23 6.16
C GLU A 216 2.56 0.52 7.35
N GLU A 217 3.87 0.36 7.59
CA GLU A 217 4.55 0.89 8.77
C GLU A 217 4.78 2.40 8.75
N GLU A 218 4.91 2.95 9.94
CA GLU A 218 5.45 4.29 10.16
C GLU A 218 6.97 4.23 10.34
N ILE A 219 7.71 5.13 9.69
CA ILE A 219 9.15 5.25 9.90
C ILE A 219 9.42 5.93 11.26
N PRO A 220 10.25 5.33 12.13
CA PRO A 220 10.59 5.88 13.44
C PRO A 220 11.27 7.26 13.34
N ILE A 221 11.09 8.11 14.34
CA ILE A 221 11.71 9.46 14.36
C ILE A 221 13.22 9.30 14.55
N GLY A 222 14.03 10.07 13.81
CA GLY A 222 15.50 10.03 13.86
C GLY A 222 16.15 9.03 12.89
N VAL A 223 15.34 8.25 12.18
CA VAL A 223 15.80 7.37 11.09
C VAL A 223 16.02 8.19 9.82
N GLN A 224 17.21 8.08 9.25
CA GLN A 224 17.60 8.76 8.00
C GLN A 224 17.51 7.83 6.78
N ALA A 225 17.62 6.52 6.99
CA ALA A 225 17.51 5.53 5.92
C ALA A 225 16.98 4.19 6.42
N VAL A 226 16.27 3.46 5.55
CA VAL A 226 15.86 2.07 5.71
C VAL A 226 16.35 1.25 4.52
N LEU A 227 17.34 0.39 4.74
CA LEU A 227 17.91 -0.52 3.77
C LEU A 227 17.33 -1.92 4.00
N VAL A 228 16.49 -2.40 3.09
CA VAL A 228 15.86 -3.72 3.18
C VAL A 228 16.78 -4.76 2.57
N ARG A 229 17.18 -5.77 3.36
CA ARG A 229 18.16 -6.78 2.96
C ARG A 229 17.59 -7.91 2.09
N SER A 230 16.27 -8.07 2.08
CA SER A 230 15.59 -9.18 1.40
C SER A 230 14.49 -8.67 0.49
N ALA A 231 14.63 -8.95 -0.80
CA ALA A 231 13.61 -8.69 -1.80
C ALA A 231 12.28 -9.43 -1.55
N ALA A 232 12.34 -10.59 -0.87
CA ALA A 232 11.16 -11.44 -0.66
C ALA A 232 10.11 -10.79 0.26
N VAL A 233 10.56 -9.92 1.17
CA VAL A 233 9.71 -9.22 2.15
C VAL A 233 10.01 -7.72 2.10
N SER A 234 9.92 -7.19 0.88
CA SER A 234 10.15 -5.77 0.58
C SER A 234 8.84 -5.07 0.21
N PRO A 235 8.71 -3.77 0.52
CA PRO A 235 7.50 -3.03 0.24
C PRO A 235 7.45 -2.65 -1.24
N ASP A 236 6.24 -2.51 -1.80
CA ASP A 236 6.07 -2.01 -3.17
C ASP A 236 6.53 -0.54 -3.25
N ILE A 237 6.93 -0.10 -4.44
CA ILE A 237 7.45 1.26 -4.65
C ILE A 237 6.39 2.32 -4.29
N LEU A 238 5.11 1.99 -4.46
CA LEU A 238 3.97 2.88 -4.20
C LEU A 238 3.20 2.53 -2.93
N SER A 239 3.76 1.67 -2.07
CA SER A 239 3.18 1.35 -0.76
C SER A 239 3.06 2.58 0.15
N HIS A 240 2.22 2.48 1.19
CA HIS A 240 2.05 3.58 2.16
C HIS A 240 3.37 4.00 2.84
N VAL A 241 4.24 3.05 3.19
CA VAL A 241 5.57 3.34 3.76
C VAL A 241 6.45 4.12 2.78
N ALA A 242 6.33 3.86 1.47
CA ALA A 242 7.08 4.58 0.45
C ALA A 242 6.65 6.06 0.37
N VAL A 243 5.33 6.31 0.38
CA VAL A 243 4.79 7.68 0.43
C VAL A 243 5.25 8.41 1.71
N ARG A 244 5.19 7.74 2.86
CA ARG A 244 5.64 8.30 4.15
C ARG A 244 7.14 8.59 4.17
N ALA A 245 7.94 7.71 3.57
CA ALA A 245 9.38 7.91 3.43
C ALA A 245 9.72 9.17 2.63
N ARG A 246 9.00 9.40 1.51
CA ARG A 246 9.16 10.59 0.69
C ARG A 246 8.75 11.85 1.44
N ASN A 247 7.58 11.83 2.08
CA ASN A 247 7.10 12.94 2.92
C ASN A 247 8.10 13.29 4.04
N ALA A 248 8.75 12.28 4.63
CA ALA A 248 9.70 12.45 5.72
C ALA A 248 11.14 12.70 5.24
N HIS A 249 11.40 12.71 3.93
CA HIS A 249 12.75 12.75 3.34
C HIS A 249 13.70 11.69 3.91
N VAL A 250 13.21 10.46 4.02
CA VAL A 250 13.97 9.29 4.47
C VAL A 250 14.31 8.41 3.28
N LEU A 251 15.57 8.00 3.16
CA LEU A 251 16.02 7.07 2.11
C LEU A 251 15.41 5.68 2.36
N VAL A 252 14.79 5.07 1.35
CA VAL A 252 14.34 3.67 1.43
C VAL A 252 14.82 2.93 0.20
N ALA A 253 15.52 1.81 0.41
CA ALA A 253 16.11 1.02 -0.67
C ALA A 253 16.03 -0.48 -0.38
N VAL A 254 15.85 -1.29 -1.41
CA VAL A 254 15.80 -2.75 -1.33
C VAL A 254 17.01 -3.34 -2.05
N CYS A 255 17.76 -4.19 -1.36
CA CYS A 255 18.88 -4.93 -1.91
C CYS A 255 18.40 -6.28 -2.47
N PHE A 256 18.73 -6.56 -3.73
CA PHE A 256 18.43 -7.84 -4.38
C PHE A 256 19.64 -8.78 -4.43
N GLU A 257 20.82 -8.31 -4.02
CA GLU A 257 22.04 -9.10 -4.05
C GLU A 257 22.49 -9.47 -2.64
N ALA A 258 22.38 -10.77 -2.33
CA ALA A 258 22.75 -11.30 -1.01
C ALA A 258 24.18 -10.91 -0.59
N LYS A 259 25.14 -10.94 -1.53
CA LYS A 259 26.53 -10.55 -1.25
C LYS A 259 26.66 -9.10 -0.77
N VAL A 260 25.89 -8.19 -1.37
CA VAL A 260 25.87 -6.77 -0.97
C VAL A 260 25.19 -6.64 0.40
N ALA A 261 24.06 -7.33 0.61
CA ALA A 261 23.36 -7.34 1.89
C ALA A 261 24.23 -7.89 3.05
N ASP A 262 24.97 -8.97 2.82
CA ASP A 262 25.87 -9.58 3.81
C ASP A 262 27.05 -8.67 4.15
N GLN A 263 27.58 -7.93 3.17
CA GLN A 263 28.61 -6.92 3.41
C GLN A 263 28.09 -5.79 4.31
N LEU A 264 26.82 -5.42 4.20
CA LEU A 264 26.23 -4.35 5.02
C LEU A 264 26.13 -4.73 6.50
N GLU A 265 25.96 -6.01 6.83
CA GLU A 265 25.96 -6.45 8.22
C GLU A 265 27.30 -6.16 8.93
N SER A 266 28.41 -6.15 8.19
CA SER A 266 29.72 -5.84 8.76
C SER A 266 29.84 -4.41 9.29
N PHE A 267 28.95 -3.50 8.85
CA PHE A 267 28.88 -2.13 9.32
C PHE A 267 27.91 -1.94 10.49
N SER A 268 27.31 -3.01 11.04
CA SER A 268 26.38 -2.91 12.16
C SER A 268 27.04 -2.21 13.36
N GLN A 269 26.28 -1.32 13.98
CA GLN A 269 26.70 -0.43 15.08
C GLN A 269 27.82 0.56 14.72
N SER A 270 28.16 0.69 13.44
CA SER A 270 29.14 1.68 12.96
C SER A 270 28.45 2.91 12.39
N TRP A 271 29.15 4.04 12.39
CA TRP A 271 28.68 5.24 11.70
C TRP A 271 28.96 5.10 10.20
N VAL A 272 27.92 5.25 9.39
CA VAL A 272 28.00 5.07 7.93
C VAL A 272 27.51 6.31 7.19
N GLU A 273 28.01 6.44 5.98
CA GLU A 273 27.49 7.33 4.96
C GLU A 273 26.87 6.49 3.85
N VAL A 274 25.63 6.80 3.49
CA VAL A 274 24.95 6.19 2.36
C VAL A 274 24.82 7.23 1.27
N LEU A 275 25.32 6.89 0.09
CA LEU A 275 25.25 7.69 -1.12
C LEU A 275 24.31 7.00 -2.10
N SER A 276 23.27 7.71 -2.55
CA SER A 276 22.36 7.21 -3.58
C SER A 276 22.53 8.02 -4.86
N ALA A 277 22.54 7.32 -5.99
CA ALA A 277 22.51 7.98 -7.29
C ALA A 277 21.12 8.57 -7.53
N LYS A 278 21.05 9.82 -8.01
CA LYS A 278 19.78 10.55 -8.23
C LYS A 278 18.86 9.85 -9.24
N ASP A 279 19.45 9.17 -10.21
CA ASP A 279 18.77 8.43 -11.27
C ASP A 279 18.30 7.03 -10.84
N GLY A 280 18.43 6.70 -9.55
CA GLY A 280 18.03 5.41 -9.02
C GLY A 280 18.99 4.27 -9.36
N SER A 281 20.11 4.53 -10.05
CA SER A 281 20.97 3.50 -10.65
C SER A 281 21.84 2.73 -9.65
N GLY A 282 22.07 3.30 -8.46
CA GLY A 282 22.97 2.70 -7.48
C GLY A 282 22.86 3.30 -6.08
N LEU A 283 23.29 2.50 -5.12
CA LEU A 283 23.44 2.87 -3.72
C LEU A 283 24.75 2.29 -3.20
N GLU A 284 25.53 3.12 -2.53
CA GLU A 284 26.78 2.73 -1.88
C GLU A 284 26.73 3.10 -0.40
N VAL A 285 27.30 2.22 0.43
CA VAL A 285 27.42 2.44 1.88
C VAL A 285 28.90 2.41 2.25
N HIS A 286 29.37 3.50 2.84
CA HIS A 286 30.76 3.71 3.21
C HIS A 286 30.87 3.93 4.72
N PRO A 287 31.94 3.42 5.39
CA PRO A 287 32.22 3.79 6.76
C PRO A 287 32.54 5.28 6.84
N ALA A 288 31.93 5.98 7.80
CA ALA A 288 32.13 7.41 8.00
C ALA A 288 32.53 7.69 9.45
N THR A 289 33.22 8.80 9.68
CA THR A 289 33.57 9.21 11.04
C THR A 289 32.36 9.89 11.69
N ARG A 290 31.96 9.39 12.87
CA ARG A 290 30.89 10.01 13.65
C ARG A 290 31.26 11.47 13.93
N PRO A 291 30.42 12.45 13.52
CA PRO A 291 30.70 13.85 13.78
C PRO A 291 30.87 14.08 15.29
N ASN A 292 31.91 14.84 15.65
CA ASN A 292 32.25 15.12 17.03
C ASN A 292 31.01 15.68 17.77
N ALA A 293 30.70 15.22 18.99
CA ALA A 293 29.42 15.51 19.66
C ALA A 293 29.10 17.02 19.77
N MET A 294 30.14 17.87 19.81
CA MET A 294 30.04 19.33 19.85
C MET A 294 29.70 19.96 18.47
N LEU A 295 30.17 19.36 17.38
CA LEU A 295 29.81 19.70 15.99
C LEU A 295 28.44 19.14 15.60
N ALA A 296 28.11 17.92 16.04
CA ALA A 296 26.76 17.35 15.90
C ALA A 296 25.71 18.23 16.60
N ARG A 297 26.02 18.82 17.76
CA ARG A 297 25.17 19.78 18.49
C ARG A 297 25.05 21.17 17.81
N ARG A 298 25.96 21.51 16.89
CA ARG A 298 25.91 22.71 16.03
C ARG A 298 25.24 22.42 14.68
N ALA A 299 25.45 21.25 14.10
CA ALA A 299 24.78 20.78 12.88
C ALA A 299 23.30 20.47 13.13
N SER A 300 22.96 19.86 14.27
CA SER A 300 21.57 19.72 14.75
C SER A 300 20.88 21.05 15.11
N LYS A 301 21.62 22.17 15.18
CA LYS A 301 21.03 23.53 15.22
C LYS A 301 20.73 24.10 13.82
N LEU A 302 21.37 23.58 12.77
CA LEU A 302 21.12 23.93 11.36
C LEU A 302 20.10 22.98 10.72
N PHE A 303 20.01 21.73 11.19
CA PHE A 303 18.95 20.80 10.82
C PHE A 303 17.64 21.19 11.50
N ASN A 304 16.74 21.80 10.72
CA ASN A 304 15.29 22.00 10.88
C ASN A 304 14.70 21.99 12.31
N ARG A 305 15.44 22.53 13.27
CA ARG A 305 15.01 22.68 14.66
C ARG A 305 13.93 23.73 14.79
N ARG A 306 13.66 24.60 13.81
CA ARG A 306 12.49 25.49 13.91
C ARG A 306 11.20 24.69 13.93
N THR A 307 11.05 23.72 13.02
CA THR A 307 9.86 22.86 12.97
C THR A 307 9.77 21.92 14.17
N SER A 308 10.89 21.33 14.63
CA SER A 308 10.88 20.42 15.78
C SER A 308 10.92 21.11 17.16
N GLN A 309 11.53 22.29 17.32
CA GLN A 309 11.57 23.03 18.60
C GLN A 309 10.34 23.90 18.82
N GLU A 310 9.65 24.36 17.77
CA GLU A 310 8.33 24.99 17.96
C GLU A 310 7.29 23.95 18.41
N LEU A 311 7.45 22.68 18.00
CA LEU A 311 6.60 21.56 18.44
C LEU A 311 6.94 21.01 19.84
N PHE A 312 8.21 21.07 20.25
CA PHE A 312 8.68 20.47 21.50
C PHE A 312 9.56 21.42 22.32
N SER A 313 9.04 22.60 22.67
CA SER A 313 9.67 23.41 23.71
C SER A 313 9.70 22.62 25.02
N GLU A 314 10.76 22.75 25.83
CA GLU A 314 10.82 22.15 27.18
C GLU A 314 9.59 22.51 28.04
N ALA A 315 8.90 23.60 27.71
CA ALA A 315 7.64 23.99 28.35
C ALA A 315 6.42 23.13 27.96
N SER A 316 6.39 22.46 26.79
CA SER A 316 5.33 21.50 26.42
C SER A 316 5.59 20.10 26.99
N LEU A 317 6.86 19.70 27.15
CA LEU A 317 7.24 18.40 27.73
C LEU A 317 7.21 18.38 29.27
N LEU A 318 7.39 19.53 29.95
CA LEU A 318 7.38 19.61 31.42
C LEU A 318 5.99 19.90 32.02
N GLY A 319 4.95 20.05 31.19
CA GLY A 319 3.56 20.19 31.63
C GLY A 319 2.96 18.86 32.08
N ARG A 320 3.33 18.38 33.27
CA ARG A 320 2.76 17.16 33.88
C ARG A 320 1.22 17.15 33.77
N GLY A 321 0.66 16.18 33.04
CA GLY A 321 -0.69 15.63 33.22
C GLY A 321 -1.92 16.47 32.80
N ALA A 322 -1.80 17.42 31.87
CA ALA A 322 -2.94 18.23 31.43
C ALA A 322 -3.61 17.66 30.16
N SER A 323 -4.93 17.47 30.17
CA SER A 323 -5.71 17.05 28.98
C SER A 323 -5.76 18.14 27.90
N PHE A 324 -6.17 17.79 26.66
CA PHE A 324 -6.37 18.77 25.56
C PHE A 324 -7.18 20.02 25.99
N VAL A 325 -8.16 19.82 26.87
CA VAL A 325 -9.03 20.89 27.38
C VAL A 325 -8.30 21.82 28.35
N GLU A 326 -7.47 21.27 29.24
CA GLU A 326 -6.70 22.07 30.18
C GLU A 326 -5.61 22.89 29.49
N GLU A 327 -4.98 22.33 28.46
CA GLU A 327 -3.95 23.02 27.67
C GLU A 327 -4.55 24.17 26.85
N ALA A 328 -5.71 23.97 26.22
CA ALA A 328 -6.45 25.02 25.52
C ALA A 328 -6.84 26.18 26.45
N ARG A 329 -7.30 25.88 27.68
CA ARG A 329 -7.63 26.89 28.70
C ARG A 329 -6.39 27.65 29.20
N ARG A 330 -5.24 26.98 29.35
CA ARG A 330 -3.96 27.63 29.75
C ARG A 330 -3.43 28.58 28.67
N LEU A 331 -3.48 28.18 27.40
CA LEU A 331 -3.09 29.04 26.27
C LEU A 331 -3.94 30.31 26.20
N ARG A 332 -5.27 30.19 26.33
CA ARG A 332 -6.16 31.36 26.35
C ARG A 332 -5.88 32.33 27.51
N LYS A 333 -5.58 31.82 28.71
CA LYS A 333 -5.17 32.68 29.85
C LYS A 333 -3.85 33.40 29.57
N ARG A 334 -2.92 32.76 28.85
CA ARG A 334 -1.67 33.38 28.41
C ARG A 334 -1.91 34.47 27.35
N THR A 335 -2.69 34.20 26.31
CA THR A 335 -3.00 35.22 25.28
C THR A 335 -3.83 36.39 25.85
N ALA A 336 -4.77 36.12 26.76
CA ALA A 336 -5.53 37.18 27.45
C ALA A 336 -4.66 38.03 28.40
N SER A 337 -3.52 37.51 28.87
CA SER A 337 -2.56 38.26 29.69
C SER A 337 -1.55 39.07 28.86
N VAL A 338 -1.45 38.82 27.55
CA VAL A 338 -0.52 39.51 26.63
C VAL A 338 -1.23 40.61 25.82
N SER A 339 -2.56 40.57 25.71
CA SER A 339 -3.36 41.56 24.95
C SER A 339 -3.61 42.90 25.69
N SER A 340 -2.71 43.33 26.58
CA SER A 340 -2.79 44.63 27.28
C SER A 340 -1.70 45.63 26.87
N ALA A 341 -1.10 45.47 25.68
CA ALA A 341 -0.16 46.46 25.15
C ALA A 341 -0.32 46.70 23.62
N SER A 342 -0.57 47.97 23.30
CA SER A 342 -0.48 48.72 22.03
C SER A 342 -1.48 48.47 20.89
N ASP A 343 -2.24 49.55 20.60
CA ASP A 343 -3.04 49.85 19.40
C ASP A 343 -2.19 50.01 18.12
N GLY A 344 -2.80 49.68 16.97
CA GLY A 344 -2.33 50.09 15.64
C GLY A 344 -2.91 49.24 14.49
N ASP A 345 -4.03 49.73 13.94
CA ASP A 345 -4.74 49.41 12.68
C ASP A 345 -4.21 48.32 11.72
N GLU A 346 -5.07 47.33 11.41
CA GLU A 346 -5.12 46.69 10.08
C GLU A 346 -6.51 46.07 9.78
N GLU A 347 -6.81 45.99 8.48
CA GLU A 347 -8.13 45.95 7.85
C GLU A 347 -9.02 44.71 8.14
N ARG A 348 -10.34 44.97 8.19
CA ARG A 348 -11.41 44.00 8.46
C ARG A 348 -11.62 43.01 7.29
N LEU A 349 -11.14 41.78 7.45
CA LEU A 349 -11.69 40.58 6.82
C LEU A 349 -12.91 40.10 7.62
N GLY A 350 -14.06 40.01 6.97
CA GLY A 350 -15.35 39.69 7.58
C GLY A 350 -15.49 38.24 8.06
N ASP A 351 -15.69 38.12 9.37
CA ASP A 351 -16.57 37.21 10.11
C ASP A 351 -16.54 35.71 9.78
N LEU A 352 -15.50 35.03 10.27
CA LEU A 352 -15.65 33.73 10.90
C LEU A 352 -15.70 33.99 12.40
N SER A 353 -16.85 33.82 13.03
CA SER A 353 -16.97 33.85 14.49
C SER A 353 -16.10 32.74 15.10
N GLU A 354 -14.89 33.08 15.56
CA GLU A 354 -14.00 32.21 16.33
C GLU A 354 -14.51 32.02 17.78
N ASP A 355 -15.71 31.48 17.93
CA ASP A 355 -16.13 30.85 19.18
C ASP A 355 -15.75 29.37 19.14
N SER A 356 -14.45 29.07 19.24
CA SER A 356 -14.01 27.72 19.59
C SER A 356 -14.26 27.50 21.08
N ASP A 357 -15.23 26.65 21.40
CA ASP A 357 -15.43 26.14 22.75
C ASP A 357 -14.24 25.23 23.10
N PRO A 358 -13.38 25.60 24.06
CA PRO A 358 -12.19 24.83 24.41
C PRO A 358 -12.51 23.44 24.98
N ASP A 359 -13.77 23.17 25.34
CA ASP A 359 -14.22 21.88 25.84
C ASP A 359 -14.76 20.96 24.71
N ASP A 360 -14.71 21.39 23.44
CA ASP A 360 -15.22 20.66 22.27
C ASP A 360 -14.11 19.89 21.51
N VAL A 361 -13.61 18.83 22.15
CA VAL A 361 -12.63 17.91 21.56
C VAL A 361 -13.21 17.25 20.31
N MET A 362 -12.45 17.19 19.20
CA MET A 362 -12.89 16.65 17.90
C MET A 362 -14.09 17.39 17.28
N GLN A 363 -14.35 18.62 17.72
CA GLN A 363 -15.46 19.46 17.24
C GLN A 363 -16.83 18.78 17.38
N LEU A 364 -17.02 17.94 18.41
CA LEU A 364 -18.20 17.10 18.63
C LEU A 364 -19.53 17.88 18.73
N LYS A 365 -19.50 19.18 19.05
CA LYS A 365 -20.69 20.04 19.10
C LYS A 365 -21.07 20.63 17.74
N LYS A 366 -20.16 20.62 16.76
CA LYS A 366 -20.41 21.19 15.42
C LYS A 366 -21.13 20.19 14.54
N THR A 367 -22.43 20.39 14.36
CA THR A 367 -23.29 19.52 13.55
C THR A 367 -23.53 20.09 12.16
N SER A 368 -23.70 19.20 11.17
CA SER A 368 -24.04 19.61 9.81
C SER A 368 -25.50 20.04 9.66
N SER A 369 -25.76 21.05 8.81
CA SER A 369 -27.13 21.41 8.42
C SER A 369 -27.78 20.34 7.53
N GLN A 370 -27.01 19.68 6.68
CA GLN A 370 -27.48 18.67 5.70
C GLN A 370 -26.86 17.30 5.98
N TRP A 371 -27.61 16.22 5.71
CA TRP A 371 -27.10 14.85 5.88
C TRP A 371 -26.23 14.40 4.71
N CYS A 372 -26.58 14.80 3.49
CA CYS A 372 -25.86 14.44 2.29
C CYS A 372 -25.90 15.60 1.28
N ILE A 373 -24.85 15.74 0.47
CA ILE A 373 -24.74 16.74 -0.58
C ILE A 373 -24.27 16.11 -1.90
N PRO A 374 -24.76 16.61 -3.06
CA PRO A 374 -24.31 16.15 -4.36
C PRO A 374 -22.94 16.77 -4.72
N MET A 375 -22.23 16.15 -5.66
CA MET A 375 -20.90 16.60 -6.12
C MET A 375 -20.89 18.06 -6.58
N SER A 376 -21.99 18.56 -7.17
CA SER A 376 -22.13 19.96 -7.60
C SER A 376 -21.90 20.96 -6.44
N LYS A 377 -22.22 20.57 -5.20
CA LYS A 377 -22.08 21.40 -3.99
C LYS A 377 -20.75 21.20 -3.25
N PHE A 378 -19.88 20.28 -3.65
CA PHE A 378 -18.61 20.06 -2.95
C PHE A 378 -17.74 21.31 -2.98
N ASN A 379 -17.18 21.63 -1.81
CA ASN A 379 -16.22 22.71 -1.59
C ASN A 379 -15.44 22.44 -0.29
N LYS A 380 -14.26 23.07 -0.15
CA LYS A 380 -13.33 22.86 0.98
C LYS A 380 -13.91 23.15 2.37
N LYS A 381 -15.06 23.85 2.49
CA LYS A 381 -15.71 24.10 3.78
C LYS A 381 -16.62 22.96 4.22
N LEU A 382 -17.16 22.20 3.27
CA LEU A 382 -18.15 21.14 3.54
C LEU A 382 -17.55 19.73 3.50
N VAL A 383 -16.50 19.53 2.72
CA VAL A 383 -15.88 18.23 2.46
C VAL A 383 -14.36 18.36 2.42
N GLY A 384 -13.67 17.23 2.53
CA GLY A 384 -12.22 17.15 2.50
C GLY A 384 -11.61 17.24 1.09
N SER A 385 -10.31 16.92 1.04
CA SER A 385 -9.50 17.02 -0.17
C SER A 385 -9.88 15.99 -1.23
N LYS A 386 -10.28 14.76 -0.87
CA LYS A 386 -10.63 13.72 -1.85
C LYS A 386 -11.87 14.11 -2.64
N SER A 387 -12.93 14.56 -1.96
CA SER A 387 -14.15 15.06 -2.61
C SER A 387 -13.87 16.29 -3.46
N SER A 388 -13.05 17.22 -2.96
CA SER A 388 -12.69 18.43 -3.70
C SER A 388 -11.91 18.12 -4.97
N ASN A 389 -10.96 17.18 -4.90
CA ASN A 389 -10.12 16.79 -6.02
C ASN A 389 -10.91 16.01 -7.07
N ILE A 390 -11.81 15.10 -6.68
CA ILE A 390 -12.60 14.36 -7.66
C ILE A 390 -13.58 15.26 -8.41
N LYS A 391 -14.17 16.27 -7.74
CA LYS A 391 -14.98 17.28 -8.42
C LYS A 391 -14.16 18.05 -9.45
N LYS A 392 -13.01 18.59 -9.03
CA LYS A 392 -12.12 19.34 -9.92
C LYS A 392 -11.66 18.49 -11.11
N LEU A 393 -11.41 17.20 -10.88
CA LEU A 393 -11.02 16.26 -11.93
C LEU A 393 -12.16 16.05 -12.93
N ALA A 394 -13.38 15.80 -12.44
CA ALA A 394 -14.56 15.63 -13.29
C ALA A 394 -14.88 16.88 -14.12
N ASP A 395 -14.67 18.08 -13.55
CA ASP A 395 -14.87 19.35 -14.25
C ASP A 395 -13.77 19.64 -15.30
N ALA A 396 -12.57 19.09 -15.13
CA ALA A 396 -11.39 19.39 -15.95
C ALA A 396 -11.15 18.42 -17.11
N LEU A 397 -11.64 17.18 -17.00
CA LEU A 397 -11.41 16.12 -17.98
C LEU A 397 -12.43 16.14 -19.11
N ASP A 398 -12.00 15.59 -20.25
CA ASP A 398 -12.88 15.31 -21.38
C ASP A 398 -13.89 14.21 -21.03
N PRO A 399 -15.14 14.23 -21.57
CA PRO A 399 -16.14 13.21 -21.31
C PRO A 399 -15.71 11.77 -21.63
N SER A 400 -14.71 11.55 -22.47
CA SER A 400 -14.15 10.23 -22.79
C SER A 400 -13.37 9.57 -21.64
N VAL A 401 -13.00 10.33 -20.59
CA VAL A 401 -12.34 9.82 -19.40
C VAL A 401 -13.34 9.81 -18.26
N LEU A 402 -13.62 8.64 -17.71
CA LEU A 402 -14.64 8.52 -16.68
C LEU A 402 -14.10 8.96 -15.33
N THR A 403 -14.97 9.55 -14.52
CA THR A 403 -14.79 9.68 -13.08
C THR A 403 -15.96 8.98 -12.35
N PRO A 404 -15.75 8.46 -11.13
CA PRO A 404 -16.83 7.93 -10.31
C PRO A 404 -17.90 8.98 -10.00
N ARG A 405 -19.17 8.63 -10.21
CA ARG A 405 -20.34 9.31 -9.67
C ARG A 405 -20.21 9.33 -8.15
N SER A 406 -20.49 10.48 -7.56
CA SER A 406 -20.14 10.74 -6.15
C SER A 406 -21.20 11.60 -5.46
N VAL A 407 -21.45 11.30 -4.19
CA VAL A 407 -22.15 12.16 -3.22
C VAL A 407 -21.32 12.16 -1.92
N ALA A 408 -21.58 13.07 -0.99
CA ALA A 408 -20.83 13.10 0.26
C ALA A 408 -21.71 13.34 1.48
N LEU A 409 -21.32 12.73 2.60
CA LEU A 409 -21.74 13.16 3.93
C LEU A 409 -20.78 14.26 4.38
N PRO A 410 -21.21 15.53 4.47
CA PRO A 410 -20.31 16.64 4.80
C PRO A 410 -19.79 16.58 6.24
N PHE A 411 -18.78 17.40 6.54
CA PHE A 411 -18.29 17.63 7.90
C PHE A 411 -19.45 17.94 8.86
N GLY A 412 -19.43 17.35 10.06
CA GLY A 412 -20.51 17.52 11.05
C GLY A 412 -21.58 16.42 11.01
N CYS A 413 -21.57 15.51 10.05
CA CYS A 413 -22.55 14.41 9.96
C CYS A 413 -22.37 13.35 11.05
N MET A 414 -21.13 13.01 11.43
CA MET A 414 -20.84 12.13 12.56
C MET A 414 -21.37 12.74 13.86
N GLN A 415 -21.09 14.03 14.06
CA GLN A 415 -21.52 14.80 15.24
C GLN A 415 -23.06 14.88 15.32
N LYS A 416 -23.71 15.13 14.19
CA LYS A 416 -25.17 15.13 14.09
C LYS A 416 -25.78 13.76 14.40
N THR A 417 -25.11 12.69 13.98
CA THR A 417 -25.48 11.30 14.29
C THR A 417 -25.36 11.03 15.79
N LEU A 418 -24.24 11.40 16.41
CA LEU A 418 -24.01 11.26 17.85
C LEU A 418 -24.99 12.08 18.69
N SER A 419 -25.46 13.22 18.17
CA SER A 419 -26.41 14.11 18.85
C SER A 419 -27.86 13.61 18.80
N ALA A 420 -28.16 12.63 17.95
CA ALA A 420 -29.50 12.05 17.85
C ALA A 420 -29.90 11.30 19.14
N SER A 421 -31.19 11.31 19.48
CA SER A 421 -31.71 10.77 20.75
C SER A 421 -31.19 9.37 21.12
N PRO A 422 -31.09 8.39 20.20
CA PRO A 422 -30.56 7.06 20.53
C PRO A 422 -29.08 7.04 20.91
N ASN A 423 -28.30 8.04 20.49
CA ASN A 423 -26.84 8.07 20.61
C ASN A 423 -26.34 9.06 21.68
N GLN A 424 -27.22 9.86 22.30
CA GLN A 424 -26.80 10.83 23.33
C GLN A 424 -25.99 10.22 24.49
N PRO A 425 -26.29 9.01 24.99
CA PRO A 425 -25.44 8.35 26.00
C PRO A 425 -24.03 8.09 25.46
N LEU A 426 -23.91 7.62 24.21
CA LEU A 426 -22.64 7.33 23.56
C LEU A 426 -21.81 8.60 23.36
N LEU A 427 -22.44 9.72 22.98
CA LEU A 427 -21.75 11.01 22.87
C LEU A 427 -21.12 11.45 24.20
N SER A 428 -21.82 11.24 25.31
CA SER A 428 -21.32 11.58 26.64
C SER A 428 -20.14 10.69 27.04
N GLU A 429 -20.26 9.38 26.81
CA GLU A 429 -19.20 8.39 27.07
C GLU A 429 -17.96 8.63 26.20
N LEU A 430 -18.16 8.92 24.92
CA LEU A 430 -17.11 9.25 23.96
C LEU A 430 -16.34 10.50 24.39
N ARG A 431 -17.06 11.57 24.75
CA ARG A 431 -16.44 12.82 25.20
C ARG A 431 -15.60 12.58 26.45
N GLN A 432 -16.13 11.83 27.42
CA GLN A 432 -15.40 11.53 28.65
C GLN A 432 -14.12 10.72 28.38
N THR A 433 -14.19 9.73 27.48
CA THR A 433 -13.04 8.90 27.08
C THR A 433 -11.97 9.72 26.37
N LEU A 434 -12.37 10.66 25.50
CA LEU A 434 -11.42 11.51 24.77
C LEU A 434 -10.79 12.61 25.64
N LEU A 435 -11.37 12.96 26.79
CA LEU A 435 -10.75 13.88 27.75
C LEU A 435 -9.50 13.30 28.39
N ASP A 436 -9.38 11.97 28.45
CA ASP A 436 -8.20 11.28 28.98
C ASP A 436 -7.03 11.34 27.98
N LEU A 437 -7.30 11.64 26.70
CA LEU A 437 -6.26 11.77 25.69
C LEU A 437 -5.55 13.12 25.85
N SER A 438 -4.22 13.12 25.85
CA SER A 438 -3.39 14.32 25.89
C SER A 438 -2.33 14.31 24.79
N PRO A 439 -1.78 15.45 24.35
CA PRO A 439 -0.64 15.48 23.43
C PRO A 439 0.59 14.73 23.95
N SER A 440 0.73 14.61 25.27
CA SER A 440 1.79 13.85 25.93
C SER A 440 1.50 12.35 26.06
N SER A 441 0.33 11.89 25.65
CA SER A 441 -0.07 10.49 25.80
C SER A 441 0.81 9.59 24.94
N GLY A 442 1.40 8.59 25.58
CA GLY A 442 2.21 7.58 24.90
C GLY A 442 1.35 6.66 24.03
N THR A 443 1.97 5.94 23.09
CA THR A 443 1.29 5.04 22.15
C THR A 443 0.41 4.00 22.84
N SER A 444 0.86 3.38 23.94
CA SER A 444 0.09 2.37 24.67
C SER A 444 -1.18 2.95 25.30
N GLU A 445 -1.08 4.14 25.90
CA GLU A 445 -2.22 4.84 26.50
C GLU A 445 -3.23 5.27 25.43
N ALA A 446 -2.74 5.91 24.36
CA ALA A 446 -3.57 6.29 23.22
C ALA A 446 -4.27 5.07 22.60
N SER A 447 -3.58 3.93 22.47
CA SER A 447 -4.15 2.69 21.95
C SER A 447 -5.34 2.21 22.76
N GLN A 448 -5.23 2.21 24.09
CA GLN A 448 -6.31 1.79 24.99
C GLN A 448 -7.50 2.75 24.93
N ILE A 449 -7.25 4.06 24.85
CA ILE A 449 -8.31 5.08 24.69
C ILE A 449 -9.04 4.88 23.35
N PHE A 450 -8.30 4.64 22.26
CA PHE A 450 -8.89 4.40 20.95
C PHE A 450 -9.64 3.08 20.86
N GLU A 451 -9.18 2.02 21.53
CA GLU A 451 -9.91 0.76 21.63
C GLU A 451 -11.28 0.95 22.30
N LYS A 452 -11.32 1.61 23.46
CA LYS A 452 -12.58 2.00 24.13
C LYS A 452 -13.45 2.88 23.24
N THR A 453 -12.84 3.84 22.54
CA THR A 453 -13.58 4.74 21.64
C THR A 453 -14.26 3.97 20.50
N ARG A 454 -13.57 3.00 19.89
CA ARG A 454 -14.14 2.14 18.85
C ARG A 454 -15.25 1.25 19.41
N GLU A 455 -15.13 0.72 20.63
CA GLU A 455 -16.21 -0.04 21.28
C GLU A 455 -17.48 0.80 21.51
N ILE A 456 -17.33 2.10 21.79
CA ILE A 456 -18.46 3.04 21.91
C ILE A 456 -19.10 3.26 20.54
N LEU A 457 -18.30 3.52 19.50
CA LEU A 457 -18.79 3.78 18.14
C LEU A 457 -19.39 2.53 17.47
N ALA A 458 -18.95 1.33 17.83
CA ALA A 458 -19.56 0.09 17.36
C ALA A 458 -21.05 0.00 17.74
N LYS A 459 -21.46 0.64 18.85
CA LYS A 459 -22.86 0.71 19.31
C LYS A 459 -23.66 1.85 18.67
N LEU A 460 -23.02 2.71 17.88
CA LEU A 460 -23.65 3.86 17.24
C LEU A 460 -24.81 3.41 16.36
N SER A 461 -25.98 4.04 16.49
CA SER A 461 -27.11 3.81 15.59
C SER A 461 -27.13 4.89 14.50
N VAL A 462 -27.08 4.50 13.22
CA VAL A 462 -27.16 5.46 12.11
C VAL A 462 -28.64 5.89 11.95
N PRO A 463 -28.96 7.19 12.01
CA PRO A 463 -30.34 7.66 11.92
C PRO A 463 -30.96 7.31 10.55
N PRO A 464 -32.23 6.85 10.49
CA PRO A 464 -32.92 6.61 9.23
C PRO A 464 -32.93 7.83 8.31
N ALA A 465 -33.09 9.03 8.88
CA ALA A 465 -33.05 10.30 8.14
C ALA A 465 -31.72 10.55 7.41
N LEU A 466 -30.60 9.99 7.88
CA LEU A 466 -29.32 10.07 7.16
C LEU A 466 -29.37 9.19 5.90
N LEU A 467 -29.84 7.95 6.04
CA LEU A 467 -29.90 6.97 4.96
C LEU A 467 -30.94 7.38 3.90
N GLU A 468 -32.08 7.93 4.33
CA GLU A 468 -33.10 8.52 3.44
C GLU A 468 -32.52 9.70 2.65
N ALA A 469 -31.79 10.61 3.31
CA ALA A 469 -31.17 11.74 2.64
C ALA A 469 -30.05 11.32 1.67
N LEU A 470 -29.32 10.26 1.99
CA LEU A 470 -28.30 9.69 1.11
C LEU A 470 -28.94 9.11 -0.16
N GLN A 471 -30.04 8.36 -0.02
CA GLN A 471 -30.83 7.84 -1.15
C GLN A 471 -31.34 8.96 -2.04
N GLU A 472 -31.93 10.00 -1.45
CA GLU A 472 -32.50 11.11 -2.20
C GLU A 472 -31.42 11.91 -2.94
N CYS A 473 -30.27 12.11 -2.29
CA CYS A 473 -29.12 12.75 -2.93
C CYS A 473 -28.57 11.93 -4.11
N MET A 474 -28.56 10.60 -4.00
CA MET A 474 -28.15 9.72 -5.11
C MET A 474 -29.12 9.80 -6.28
N ARG A 475 -30.44 9.75 -6.03
CA ARG A 475 -31.46 9.91 -7.10
C ARG A 475 -31.32 11.25 -7.81
N THR A 476 -31.15 12.33 -7.05
CA THR A 476 -30.93 13.67 -7.59
C THR A 476 -29.67 13.70 -8.47
N ALA A 477 -28.56 13.14 -8.00
CA ALA A 477 -27.32 13.07 -8.75
C ALA A 477 -27.45 12.24 -10.05
N ASP A 478 -28.21 11.15 -10.01
CA ASP A 478 -28.50 10.30 -11.18
C ASP A 478 -29.41 11.00 -12.21
N GLU A 479 -30.36 11.81 -11.75
CA GLU A 479 -31.17 12.67 -12.63
C GLU A 479 -30.33 13.77 -13.28
N GLU A 480 -29.49 14.47 -12.51
CA GLU A 480 -28.56 15.47 -13.02
C GLU A 480 -27.58 14.87 -14.05
N ALA A 481 -27.12 13.64 -13.83
CA ALA A 481 -26.24 12.93 -14.75
C ALA A 481 -26.97 12.56 -16.06
N ARG A 482 -28.21 12.07 -15.97
CA ARG A 482 -29.05 11.75 -17.14
C ARG A 482 -29.37 12.99 -17.98
N GLN A 483 -29.67 14.12 -17.34
CA GLN A 483 -29.92 15.38 -18.05
C GLN A 483 -28.68 15.87 -18.81
N ARG A 484 -27.49 15.78 -18.20
CA ARG A 484 -26.21 16.11 -18.87
C ARG A 484 -25.94 15.19 -20.05
N GLN A 485 -26.14 13.88 -19.90
CA GLN A 485 -25.96 12.91 -20.98
C GLN A 485 -26.97 13.07 -22.12
N GLY A 486 -28.20 13.50 -21.83
CA GLY A 486 -29.24 13.75 -22.82
C GLY A 486 -28.99 14.98 -23.71
N MET A 487 -28.08 15.89 -23.33
CA MET A 487 -27.69 17.04 -24.15
C MET A 487 -26.52 16.74 -25.10
N ASP A 488 -25.69 15.73 -24.81
CA ASP A 488 -24.43 15.44 -25.51
C ASP A 488 -24.40 14.08 -26.26
N GLY A 489 -25.56 13.48 -26.54
CA GLY A 489 -25.81 12.50 -27.62
C GLY A 489 -24.97 11.21 -27.72
N GLU A 490 -25.63 10.06 -27.54
CA GLU A 490 -25.41 8.72 -28.18
C GLU A 490 -24.01 8.03 -28.15
N THR A 491 -22.94 8.67 -27.69
CA THR A 491 -21.57 8.19 -27.94
C THR A 491 -20.93 7.49 -26.74
N LEU A 492 -21.29 7.88 -25.52
CA LEU A 492 -20.72 7.34 -24.26
C LEU A 492 -21.34 5.99 -23.83
N ASP A 493 -22.57 5.71 -24.28
CA ASP A 493 -23.39 4.57 -23.84
C ASP A 493 -22.92 3.23 -24.45
N LYS A 494 -22.32 3.28 -25.65
CA LYS A 494 -21.86 2.06 -26.36
C LYS A 494 -20.62 1.40 -25.73
N THR A 495 -19.84 2.12 -24.92
CA THR A 495 -18.55 1.66 -24.40
C THR A 495 -18.58 1.06 -22.99
N LEU A 496 -19.66 1.25 -22.22
CA LEU A 496 -19.75 0.77 -20.83
C LEU A 496 -20.91 -0.20 -20.55
N GLY A 497 -21.80 -0.42 -21.51
CA GLY A 497 -23.08 -1.09 -21.23
C GLY A 497 -23.93 -0.29 -20.24
N ASP A 498 -24.92 -0.93 -19.62
CA ASP A 498 -25.72 -0.32 -18.55
C ASP A 498 -24.86 -0.07 -17.31
N ARG A 499 -24.13 1.05 -17.26
CA ARG A 499 -23.45 1.52 -16.05
C ARG A 499 -24.50 1.81 -14.98
N PRO A 500 -24.53 1.06 -13.85
CA PRO A 500 -25.55 1.24 -12.83
C PRO A 500 -25.61 2.69 -12.31
N SER A 501 -26.81 3.17 -12.01
CA SER A 501 -26.97 4.45 -11.30
C SER A 501 -26.46 4.35 -9.86
N LEU A 502 -26.18 5.48 -9.21
CA LEU A 502 -25.82 5.46 -7.78
C LEU A 502 -26.94 4.83 -6.95
N PHE A 503 -28.19 5.07 -7.32
CA PHE A 503 -29.33 4.48 -6.64
C PHE A 503 -29.44 2.96 -6.87
N ASP A 504 -29.11 2.44 -8.05
CA ASP A 504 -29.05 0.98 -8.29
C ASP A 504 -27.93 0.34 -7.45
N LEU A 505 -26.78 1.01 -7.34
CA LEU A 505 -25.67 0.55 -6.49
C LEU A 505 -26.03 0.61 -5.02
N TRP A 506 -26.80 1.60 -4.58
CA TRP A 506 -27.36 1.65 -3.23
C TRP A 506 -28.24 0.42 -2.95
N GLN A 507 -29.18 0.12 -3.85
CA GLN A 507 -30.07 -1.05 -3.72
C GLN A 507 -29.27 -2.36 -3.66
N THR A 508 -28.25 -2.49 -4.51
CA THR A 508 -27.38 -3.67 -4.56
C THR A 508 -26.53 -3.79 -3.29
N SER A 509 -25.95 -2.67 -2.83
CA SER A 509 -25.13 -2.60 -1.62
C SER A 509 -25.94 -2.97 -0.37
N GLY A 510 -27.18 -2.51 -0.30
CA GLY A 510 -28.08 -2.74 0.84
C GLY A 510 -27.83 -1.75 1.98
N GLU A 511 -28.92 -1.27 2.59
CA GLU A 511 -28.90 -0.22 3.59
C GLU A 511 -28.02 -0.54 4.81
N THR A 512 -28.11 -1.77 5.33
CA THR A 512 -27.32 -2.21 6.50
C THR A 512 -25.82 -2.10 6.25
N ARG A 513 -25.32 -2.60 5.11
CA ARG A 513 -23.90 -2.56 4.77
C ARG A 513 -23.41 -1.15 4.50
N CYS A 514 -24.25 -0.30 3.90
CA CYS A 514 -23.94 1.12 3.73
C CYS A 514 -23.80 1.83 5.08
N ALA A 515 -24.71 1.56 6.02
CA ALA A 515 -24.63 2.11 7.37
C ALA A 515 -23.38 1.62 8.13
N GLU A 516 -23.04 0.34 8.03
CA GLU A 516 -21.81 -0.24 8.59
C GLU A 516 -20.56 0.40 8.00
N ALA A 517 -20.51 0.60 6.67
CA ALA A 517 -19.38 1.24 6.00
C ALA A 517 -19.18 2.69 6.45
N VAL A 518 -20.27 3.47 6.60
CA VAL A 518 -20.19 4.84 7.16
C VAL A 518 -19.62 4.84 8.57
N LYS A 519 -20.08 3.93 9.44
CA LYS A 519 -19.54 3.79 10.81
C LYS A 519 -18.06 3.44 10.80
N ALA A 520 -17.66 2.47 9.98
CA ALA A 520 -16.27 2.03 9.88
C ALA A 520 -15.33 3.17 9.43
N VAL A 521 -15.77 4.02 8.49
CA VAL A 521 -15.02 5.23 8.10
C VAL A 521 -14.87 6.19 9.29
N TRP A 522 -15.93 6.43 10.07
CA TRP A 522 -15.83 7.27 11.27
C TRP A 522 -14.97 6.66 12.38
N GLU A 523 -15.05 5.34 12.58
CA GLU A 523 -14.20 4.61 13.53
C GLU A 523 -12.71 4.73 13.20
N SER A 524 -12.36 4.83 11.91
CA SER A 524 -10.98 4.99 11.47
C SER A 524 -10.30 6.26 11.98
N LEU A 525 -11.06 7.27 12.41
CA LEU A 525 -10.50 8.43 13.12
C LEU A 525 -9.69 7.99 14.33
N PHE A 526 -10.18 7.00 15.06
CA PHE A 526 -9.68 6.58 16.36
C PHE A 526 -8.73 5.42 16.22
N GLY A 527 -7.55 5.71 15.68
CA GLY A 527 -6.49 4.74 15.46
C GLY A 527 -5.11 5.30 15.82
N LEU A 528 -4.18 4.41 16.15
CA LEU A 528 -2.79 4.79 16.42
C LEU A 528 -2.12 5.43 15.21
N ARG A 529 -2.47 4.99 14.00
CA ARG A 529 -1.89 5.51 12.76
C ARG A 529 -2.23 7.00 12.56
N PRO A 530 -3.51 7.43 12.56
CA PRO A 530 -3.89 8.85 12.63
C PRO A 530 -3.19 9.63 13.73
N TRP A 531 -3.18 9.09 14.95
CA TRP A 531 -2.57 9.74 16.11
C TRP A 531 -1.08 10.02 15.90
N ILE A 532 -0.30 9.01 15.54
CA ILE A 532 1.15 9.10 15.39
C ILE A 532 1.48 10.04 14.23
N SER A 533 0.87 9.86 13.05
CA SER A 533 1.22 10.65 11.88
C SER A 533 0.84 12.12 12.03
N LEU A 534 -0.33 12.44 12.60
CA LEU A 534 -0.74 13.83 12.84
C LEU A 534 0.10 14.50 13.94
N THR A 535 0.44 13.78 15.00
CA THR A 535 1.33 14.28 16.06
C THR A 535 2.73 14.56 15.51
N LYS A 536 3.28 13.66 14.68
CA LYS A 536 4.55 13.87 13.97
C LYS A 536 4.52 15.08 13.05
N ALA A 537 3.39 15.32 12.38
CA ALA A 537 3.18 16.49 11.53
C ALA A 537 2.87 17.78 12.32
N GLY A 538 2.87 17.73 13.67
CA GLY A 538 2.60 18.89 14.52
C GLY A 538 1.15 19.38 14.46
N ARG A 539 0.22 18.52 14.04
CA ARG A 539 -1.19 18.85 13.90
C ARG A 539 -1.95 18.50 15.17
N LYS A 540 -2.91 19.35 15.52
CA LYS A 540 -3.80 19.09 16.66
C LYS A 540 -4.81 18.03 16.27
N TYR A 541 -4.62 16.84 16.81
CA TYR A 541 -5.56 15.74 16.66
C TYR A 541 -6.99 16.15 17.05
N SER A 542 -7.16 17.00 18.07
CA SER A 542 -8.45 17.50 18.54
C SER A 542 -9.23 18.36 17.52
N GLU A 543 -8.61 18.81 16.43
CA GLU A 543 -9.25 19.59 15.36
C GLU A 543 -9.68 18.70 14.17
N LEU A 544 -9.39 17.40 14.21
CA LEU A 544 -9.70 16.46 13.15
C LEU A 544 -11.22 16.27 13.00
N ASN A 545 -11.68 16.30 11.75
CA ASN A 545 -13.08 16.12 11.38
C ASN A 545 -13.17 15.28 10.09
N MET A 546 -14.18 14.43 10.00
CA MET A 546 -14.35 13.45 8.91
C MET A 546 -15.63 13.73 8.13
N ALA A 547 -15.47 14.06 6.85
CA ALA A 547 -16.53 13.86 5.87
C ALA A 547 -16.42 12.45 5.29
N VAL A 548 -17.47 11.96 4.63
CA VAL A 548 -17.46 10.66 3.96
C VAL A 548 -17.82 10.85 2.51
N LEU A 549 -16.88 10.55 1.62
CA LEU A 549 -17.09 10.53 0.18
C LEU A 549 -17.71 9.19 -0.21
N VAL A 550 -18.90 9.19 -0.78
CA VAL A 550 -19.61 7.98 -1.23
C VAL A 550 -19.56 7.95 -2.75
N GLN A 551 -18.91 6.93 -3.31
CA GLN A 551 -18.71 6.80 -4.75
C GLN A 551 -19.18 5.44 -5.25
N GLU A 552 -19.44 5.34 -6.55
CA GLU A 552 -19.50 4.02 -7.19
C GLU A 552 -18.13 3.34 -7.14
N LEU A 553 -18.11 2.05 -6.83
CA LEU A 553 -16.92 1.22 -6.97
C LEU A 553 -16.83 0.71 -8.41
N MET A 554 -15.91 1.28 -9.19
CA MET A 554 -15.75 0.94 -10.60
C MET A 554 -15.29 -0.53 -10.78
N PRO A 555 -15.86 -1.29 -11.75
CA PRO A 555 -15.53 -2.70 -11.97
C PRO A 555 -14.16 -2.84 -12.67
N ALA A 556 -13.10 -2.78 -11.85
CA ALA A 556 -11.72 -2.79 -12.30
C ALA A 556 -11.29 -4.16 -12.85
N HIS A 557 -10.88 -4.18 -14.12
CA HIS A 557 -10.09 -5.30 -14.67
C HIS A 557 -8.64 -5.16 -14.24
N CYS A 558 -8.14 -3.93 -14.33
CA CYS A 558 -6.85 -3.52 -13.80
C CYS A 558 -7.03 -2.20 -13.05
N ALA A 559 -6.22 -1.97 -12.03
CA ALA A 559 -6.04 -0.68 -11.40
C ALA A 559 -4.64 -0.17 -11.70
N PHE A 560 -4.45 1.15 -11.62
CA PHE A 560 -3.16 1.78 -11.81
C PHE A 560 -2.98 2.99 -10.92
N VAL A 561 -1.71 3.28 -10.62
CA VAL A 561 -1.25 4.49 -9.92
C VAL A 561 -0.16 5.13 -10.76
N LEU A 562 -0.22 6.45 -10.93
CA LEU A 562 0.69 7.23 -11.77
C LEU A 562 1.30 8.38 -10.99
N HIS A 563 2.60 8.56 -11.15
CA HIS A 563 3.26 9.81 -10.87
C HIS A 563 3.53 10.51 -12.19
N SER A 564 2.87 11.66 -12.41
CA SER A 564 3.07 12.47 -13.62
C SER A 564 4.51 12.95 -13.80
N ARG A 565 5.28 13.06 -12.70
CA ARG A 565 6.74 13.17 -12.73
C ARG A 565 7.37 11.97 -12.06
N ASN A 566 8.28 11.31 -12.76
CA ASN A 566 8.95 10.11 -12.29
C ASN A 566 9.75 10.41 -11.01
N PRO A 567 9.40 9.80 -9.86
CA PRO A 567 10.07 10.07 -8.59
C PRO A 567 11.48 9.45 -8.50
N PHE A 568 11.92 8.73 -9.53
CA PHE A 568 13.23 8.06 -9.61
C PHE A 568 14.17 8.69 -10.66
N SER A 569 13.79 9.84 -11.23
CA SER A 569 14.50 10.45 -12.35
C SER A 569 14.45 11.98 -12.25
N ASP A 570 15.52 12.64 -12.69
CA ASP A 570 15.57 14.11 -12.83
C ASP A 570 14.82 14.60 -14.09
N GLU A 571 14.33 13.68 -14.92
CA GLU A 571 13.60 13.97 -16.16
C GLU A 571 12.20 14.51 -15.85
N LYS A 572 12.05 15.84 -15.88
CA LYS A 572 10.79 16.53 -15.56
C LYS A 572 9.60 16.17 -16.44
N ASP A 573 9.86 15.68 -17.65
CA ASP A 573 8.85 15.28 -18.64
C ASP A 573 8.72 13.76 -18.76
N GLU A 574 9.12 13.00 -17.74
CA GLU A 574 8.91 11.55 -17.66
C GLU A 574 7.91 11.23 -16.57
N MET A 575 6.89 10.42 -16.89
CA MET A 575 5.98 9.84 -15.90
C MET A 575 6.46 8.44 -15.47
N TYR A 576 5.99 8.01 -14.30
CA TYR A 576 6.10 6.63 -13.83
C TYR A 576 4.71 6.08 -13.51
N GLY A 577 4.45 4.83 -13.86
CA GLY A 577 3.17 4.18 -13.61
C GLY A 577 3.32 2.74 -13.14
N GLU A 578 2.39 2.32 -12.30
CA GLU A 578 2.21 0.92 -11.88
C GLU A 578 0.80 0.45 -12.14
N LEU A 579 0.66 -0.81 -12.53
CA LEU A 579 -0.62 -1.45 -12.84
C LEU A 579 -0.69 -2.85 -12.24
N ALA A 580 -1.81 -3.17 -11.61
CA ALA A 580 -2.12 -4.51 -11.12
C ALA A 580 -3.51 -4.96 -11.59
N LEU A 581 -3.73 -6.27 -11.61
CA LEU A 581 -5.03 -6.85 -11.92
C LEU A 581 -5.99 -6.62 -10.73
N GLY A 582 -7.27 -6.40 -11.03
CA GLY A 582 -8.30 -6.16 -10.01
C GLY A 582 -8.27 -4.75 -9.42
N LEU A 583 -8.67 -4.62 -8.15
CA LEU A 583 -8.80 -3.35 -7.44
C LEU A 583 -7.44 -2.74 -7.04
N GLY A 584 -7.39 -1.41 -6.97
CA GLY A 584 -6.18 -0.63 -6.67
C GLY A 584 -5.56 -0.90 -5.30
N GLU A 585 -6.35 -1.42 -4.36
CA GLU A 585 -5.88 -1.88 -3.05
C GLU A 585 -4.81 -2.97 -3.16
N ALA A 586 -4.71 -3.70 -4.29
CA ALA A 586 -3.60 -4.64 -4.52
C ALA A 586 -2.25 -3.97 -4.81
N ILE A 587 -2.25 -2.69 -5.22
CA ILE A 587 -1.05 -1.87 -5.48
C ILE A 587 -0.65 -1.13 -4.21
N VAL A 588 -1.59 -0.41 -3.61
CA VAL A 588 -1.34 0.47 -2.46
C VAL A 588 -1.32 -0.31 -1.15
N GLY A 589 -2.19 -1.30 -1.02
CA GLY A 589 -2.17 -2.27 0.05
C GLY A 589 -1.06 -3.28 -0.20
N ASN A 590 -0.34 -3.64 0.85
CA ASN A 590 0.87 -4.45 0.77
C ASN A 590 0.64 -5.93 0.37
N TYR A 591 0.12 -6.18 -0.83
CA TYR A 591 0.02 -7.51 -1.41
C TYR A 591 1.36 -7.94 -2.00
N ALA A 592 1.86 -9.10 -1.57
CA ALA A 592 3.18 -9.58 -1.92
C ALA A 592 3.36 -9.76 -3.44
N GLY A 593 4.52 -9.32 -3.93
CA GLY A 593 4.84 -9.29 -5.35
C GLY A 593 4.66 -7.90 -5.95
N ARG A 594 5.18 -7.73 -7.15
CA ARG A 594 5.29 -6.44 -7.84
C ARG A 594 4.14 -6.21 -8.82
N SER A 595 3.80 -4.94 -9.01
CA SER A 595 2.94 -4.47 -10.08
C SER A 595 3.69 -4.41 -11.43
N LEU A 596 2.95 -4.29 -12.54
CA LEU A 596 3.52 -3.96 -13.86
C LEU A 596 3.98 -2.50 -13.81
N GLY A 597 5.29 -2.27 -13.83
CA GLY A 597 5.89 -0.94 -13.78
C GLY A 597 6.32 -0.46 -15.17
N TRP A 598 6.02 0.80 -15.50
CA TRP A 598 6.52 1.43 -16.72
C TRP A 598 6.82 2.91 -16.51
N ARG A 599 7.63 3.46 -17.41
CA ARG A 599 7.89 4.90 -17.52
C ARG A 599 7.62 5.37 -18.93
N MET A 600 7.29 6.65 -19.10
CA MET A 600 7.02 7.22 -20.42
C MET A 600 7.42 8.68 -20.43
N LYS A 601 8.19 9.10 -21.45
CA LYS A 601 8.44 10.53 -21.70
C LYS A 601 7.24 11.15 -22.40
N ARG A 602 7.00 12.45 -22.18
CA ARG A 602 5.93 13.22 -22.83
C ARG A 602 6.04 13.08 -24.36
N GLY A 603 4.96 12.61 -24.99
CA GLY A 603 4.90 12.33 -26.44
C GLY A 603 5.71 11.12 -26.92
N GLY A 604 6.35 10.37 -26.01
CA GLY A 604 7.12 9.18 -26.31
C GLY A 604 6.31 7.88 -26.23
N GLU A 605 7.02 6.76 -26.34
CA GLU A 605 6.45 5.42 -26.14
C GLU A 605 6.70 4.92 -24.71
N PRO A 606 5.79 4.11 -24.14
CA PRO A 606 6.03 3.48 -22.85
C PRO A 606 7.25 2.55 -22.88
N VAL A 607 7.96 2.48 -21.75
CA VAL A 607 9.05 1.52 -21.53
C VAL A 607 8.72 0.70 -20.29
N VAL A 608 8.50 -0.61 -20.48
CA VAL A 608 8.27 -1.53 -19.37
C VAL A 608 9.58 -1.71 -18.59
N VAL A 609 9.48 -1.52 -17.27
CA VAL A 609 10.62 -1.67 -16.34
C VAL A 609 10.46 -2.87 -15.42
N ALA A 610 9.23 -3.33 -15.20
CA ALA A 610 8.94 -4.54 -14.42
C ALA A 610 7.64 -5.19 -14.88
N PHE A 611 7.59 -6.52 -14.93
CA PHE A 611 6.35 -7.28 -15.12
C PHE A 611 5.72 -7.65 -13.77
N PRO A 612 4.39 -7.83 -13.72
CA PRO A 612 3.70 -8.08 -12.48
C PRO A 612 3.98 -9.52 -11.99
N SER A 613 4.08 -9.68 -10.68
CA SER A 613 4.33 -10.97 -10.04
C SER A 613 3.41 -11.28 -8.86
N LYS A 614 2.47 -10.39 -8.50
CA LYS A 614 1.51 -10.62 -7.42
C LYS A 614 0.74 -11.94 -7.58
N SER A 615 0.67 -12.69 -6.49
CA SER A 615 -0.03 -14.00 -6.45
C SER A 615 -1.55 -13.85 -6.43
N GLU A 616 -2.02 -12.69 -5.98
CA GLU A 616 -3.40 -12.41 -5.66
C GLU A 616 -3.81 -11.06 -6.25
N CYS A 617 -5.08 -10.97 -6.65
CA CYS A 617 -5.76 -9.72 -6.94
C CYS A 617 -7.04 -9.64 -6.10
N LEU A 618 -7.56 -8.42 -5.98
CA LEU A 618 -8.80 -8.15 -5.30
C LEU A 618 -9.92 -7.87 -6.30
N ILE A 619 -11.06 -8.50 -6.10
CA ILE A 619 -12.28 -8.27 -6.87
C ILE A 619 -13.42 -7.91 -5.92
N CYS A 620 -14.35 -7.10 -6.39
CA CYS A 620 -15.56 -6.76 -5.65
C CYS A 620 -16.75 -6.67 -6.61
N PRO A 621 -17.92 -7.22 -6.25
CA PRO A 621 -19.14 -6.99 -7.01
C PRO A 621 -19.48 -5.49 -7.10
N PRO A 622 -20.29 -5.06 -8.10
CA PRO A 622 -20.76 -3.70 -8.19
C PRO A 622 -21.42 -3.24 -6.88
N CYS A 623 -20.88 -2.18 -6.28
CA CYS A 623 -21.40 -1.59 -5.05
C CYS A 623 -20.91 -0.16 -4.85
N LEU A 624 -21.30 0.45 -3.73
CA LEU A 624 -20.78 1.73 -3.27
C LEU A 624 -19.50 1.52 -2.45
N ILE A 625 -18.58 2.49 -2.54
CA ILE A 625 -17.43 2.62 -1.65
C ILE A 625 -17.54 3.91 -0.84
N PHE A 626 -17.27 3.81 0.46
CA PHE A 626 -17.32 4.90 1.43
C PHE A 626 -15.89 5.24 1.81
N ARG A 627 -15.42 6.41 1.39
CA ARG A 627 -14.03 6.83 1.54
C ARG A 627 -13.92 7.90 2.61
N SER A 628 -12.89 7.79 3.43
CA SER A 628 -12.46 8.86 4.32
C SER A 628 -12.20 10.15 3.52
N ASP A 629 -12.65 11.28 4.05
CA ASP A 629 -12.46 12.58 3.43
C ASP A 629 -12.25 13.64 4.53
N SER A 630 -11.15 13.48 5.27
CA SER A 630 -10.90 14.29 6.47
C SER A 630 -10.27 15.64 6.16
N ASN A 631 -10.32 16.57 7.12
CA ASN A 631 -9.55 17.81 7.09
C ASN A 631 -8.06 17.63 7.48
N GLY A 632 -7.63 16.40 7.79
CA GLY A 632 -6.26 16.04 8.12
C GLY A 632 -5.53 15.26 7.01
N GLU A 633 -6.19 15.03 5.86
CA GLU A 633 -5.62 14.34 4.70
C GLU A 633 -5.19 15.33 3.61
N ASP A 634 -4.11 14.97 2.89
CA ASP A 634 -3.60 15.67 1.70
C ASP A 634 -3.45 17.20 1.90
N LEU A 635 -2.72 17.56 2.96
CA LEU A 635 -2.36 18.93 3.30
C LEU A 635 -1.09 19.36 2.54
N GLU A 636 -0.81 20.67 2.51
CA GLU A 636 0.42 21.19 1.90
C GLU A 636 1.66 20.53 2.52
N ASN A 637 2.47 19.86 1.68
CA ASN A 637 3.65 19.07 2.06
C ASN A 637 3.38 17.85 2.96
N PHE A 638 2.14 17.33 2.99
CA PHE A 638 1.80 16.13 3.75
C PHE A 638 0.75 15.28 3.01
N ALA A 639 1.17 14.14 2.46
CA ALA A 639 0.25 13.15 1.91
C ALA A 639 -0.27 12.21 3.00
N GLY A 640 -1.57 12.27 3.29
CA GLY A 640 -2.25 11.44 4.29
C GLY A 640 -2.61 10.04 3.79
N ALA A 641 -1.78 9.46 2.91
CA ALA A 641 -2.07 8.19 2.25
C ALA A 641 -2.20 7.03 3.26
N GLY A 642 -3.31 6.29 3.15
CA GLY A 642 -3.60 5.16 4.03
C GLY A 642 -3.78 5.54 5.51
N LEU A 643 -4.04 6.82 5.81
CA LEU A 643 -4.19 7.28 7.20
C LEU A 643 -5.52 6.82 7.82
N PHE A 644 -6.58 6.84 7.01
CA PHE A 644 -7.94 6.48 7.37
C PHE A 644 -8.50 5.46 6.37
N GLU A 645 -9.61 4.81 6.74
CA GLU A 645 -10.15 3.68 5.98
C GLU A 645 -11.04 4.11 4.80
N SER A 646 -11.01 3.32 3.73
CA SER A 646 -12.00 3.35 2.65
C SER A 646 -12.70 2.00 2.58
N VAL A 647 -14.01 1.98 2.80
CA VAL A 647 -14.77 0.76 3.05
C VAL A 647 -15.78 0.52 1.93
N PRO A 648 -15.59 -0.49 1.07
CA PRO A 648 -16.60 -0.91 0.12
C PRO A 648 -17.77 -1.58 0.84
N ALA A 649 -18.99 -1.42 0.33
CA ALA A 649 -20.17 -2.03 0.94
C ALA A 649 -20.12 -3.57 0.91
N PHE A 650 -19.50 -4.16 -0.12
CA PHE A 650 -19.12 -5.56 -0.09
C PHE A 650 -17.64 -5.71 0.24
N GLN A 651 -17.32 -6.72 1.05
CA GLN A 651 -15.95 -7.09 1.31
C GLN A 651 -15.26 -7.54 0.01
N ASN A 652 -14.04 -7.05 -0.20
CA ASN A 652 -13.20 -7.48 -1.31
C ASN A 652 -12.91 -8.98 -1.20
N ARG A 653 -12.99 -9.68 -2.33
CA ARG A 653 -12.63 -11.09 -2.43
C ARG A 653 -11.26 -11.22 -3.05
N VAL A 654 -10.41 -12.04 -2.42
CA VAL A 654 -9.11 -12.42 -2.94
C VAL A 654 -9.29 -13.46 -4.03
N GLN A 655 -8.64 -13.25 -5.18
CA GLN A 655 -8.59 -14.19 -6.29
C GLN A 655 -7.14 -14.46 -6.69
N ARG A 656 -6.82 -15.73 -6.98
CA ARG A 656 -5.49 -16.11 -7.48
C ARG A 656 -5.31 -15.65 -8.92
N VAL A 657 -4.14 -15.08 -9.19
CA VAL A 657 -3.81 -14.57 -10.52
C VAL A 657 -3.22 -15.68 -11.39
N THR A 658 -3.64 -15.75 -12.65
CA THR A 658 -3.01 -16.58 -13.68
C THR A 658 -2.61 -15.68 -14.84
N TYR A 659 -1.32 -15.37 -14.95
CA TYR A 659 -0.81 -14.32 -15.85
C TYR A 659 -0.90 -14.69 -17.33
N TRP A 660 -0.78 -15.96 -17.69
CA TRP A 660 -0.93 -16.36 -19.10
C TRP A 660 -2.34 -16.10 -19.65
N ASN A 661 -3.36 -16.00 -18.79
CA ASN A 661 -4.73 -15.63 -19.16
C ASN A 661 -4.97 -14.12 -19.17
N ALA A 662 -4.00 -13.32 -18.74
CA ALA A 662 -4.14 -11.88 -18.66
C ALA A 662 -3.69 -11.24 -19.98
N ARG A 663 -4.62 -10.61 -20.71
CA ARG A 663 -4.33 -9.93 -21.99
C ARG A 663 -3.21 -8.89 -21.88
N ILE A 664 -3.11 -8.20 -20.74
CA ILE A 664 -2.02 -7.24 -20.47
C ILE A 664 -0.63 -7.91 -20.55
N ILE A 665 -0.53 -9.22 -20.35
CA ILE A 665 0.71 -9.99 -20.44
C ILE A 665 0.90 -10.56 -21.85
N THR A 666 -0.11 -11.23 -22.38
CA THR A 666 0.01 -12.02 -23.61
C THR A 666 -0.13 -11.23 -24.91
N ASP A 667 -0.81 -10.09 -24.89
CA ASP A 667 -1.01 -9.20 -26.04
C ASP A 667 -0.17 -7.93 -25.83
N ARG A 668 1.04 -7.92 -26.42
CA ARG A 668 1.96 -6.80 -26.32
C ARG A 668 1.36 -5.51 -26.88
N ASP A 669 0.74 -5.57 -28.04
CA ASP A 669 0.27 -4.37 -28.72
C ASP A 669 -0.88 -3.71 -27.94
N TYR A 670 -1.78 -4.53 -27.38
CA TYR A 670 -2.76 -4.05 -26.42
C TYR A 670 -2.11 -3.42 -25.18
N ARG A 671 -1.12 -4.09 -24.57
CA ARG A 671 -0.41 -3.54 -23.40
C ARG A 671 0.17 -2.17 -23.73
N MET A 672 0.94 -2.06 -24.81
CA MET A 672 1.61 -0.80 -25.15
C MET A 672 0.61 0.33 -25.46
N ARG A 673 -0.48 0.06 -26.19
CA ARG A 673 -1.54 1.05 -26.44
C ARG A 673 -2.20 1.52 -25.14
N LEU A 674 -2.51 0.60 -24.23
CA LEU A 674 -3.14 0.92 -22.95
C LEU A 674 -2.20 1.73 -22.05
N LEU A 675 -0.94 1.31 -21.89
CA LEU A 675 0.05 2.03 -21.10
C LEU A 675 0.31 3.44 -21.65
N LYS A 676 0.33 3.59 -22.98
CA LYS A 676 0.46 4.89 -23.64
C LYS A 676 -0.72 5.79 -23.33
N ARG A 677 -1.95 5.31 -23.52
CA ARG A 677 -3.17 6.06 -23.20
C ARG A 677 -3.20 6.50 -21.74
N ILE A 678 -2.86 5.61 -20.81
CA ILE A 678 -2.81 5.93 -19.38
C ILE A 678 -1.72 6.98 -19.10
N GLY A 679 -0.57 6.89 -19.74
CA GLY A 679 0.50 7.88 -19.58
C GLY A 679 0.17 9.25 -20.15
N GLU A 680 -0.52 9.33 -21.29
CA GLU A 680 -0.99 10.59 -21.85
C GLU A 680 -1.98 11.28 -20.90
N LEU A 681 -2.81 10.51 -20.19
CA LEU A 681 -3.70 11.04 -19.14
C LEU A 681 -2.94 11.60 -17.95
N ALA A 682 -1.79 11.02 -17.55
CA ALA A 682 -0.98 11.57 -16.47
C ALA A 682 -0.51 13.00 -16.77
N PHE A 683 -0.03 13.21 -17.99
CA PHE A 683 0.40 14.52 -18.47
C PHE A 683 -0.76 15.50 -18.63
N LEU A 684 -1.91 15.04 -19.14
CA LEU A 684 -3.11 15.87 -19.25
C LEU A 684 -3.57 16.39 -17.87
N VAL A 685 -3.56 15.51 -16.87
CA VAL A 685 -3.94 15.87 -15.50
C VAL A 685 -2.92 16.83 -14.87
N GLU A 686 -1.62 16.61 -15.06
CA GLU A 686 -0.58 17.56 -14.64
C GLU A 686 -0.81 18.95 -15.25
N ASP A 687 -1.06 19.02 -16.57
CA ASP A 687 -1.24 20.28 -17.29
C ASP A 687 -2.48 21.05 -16.79
N LYS A 688 -3.55 20.34 -16.43
CA LYS A 688 -4.78 20.95 -15.86
C LYS A 688 -4.58 21.45 -14.43
N TYR A 689 -3.71 20.81 -13.66
CA TYR A 689 -3.43 21.19 -12.26
C TYR A 689 -2.23 22.13 -12.13
N ALA A 690 -1.41 22.27 -13.18
CA ALA A 690 -0.17 23.04 -13.25
C ALA A 690 0.91 22.62 -12.25
N VAL A 691 0.74 21.48 -11.59
CA VAL A 691 1.67 20.90 -10.61
C VAL A 691 1.68 19.38 -10.76
N PRO A 692 2.80 18.70 -10.43
CA PRO A 692 2.89 17.24 -10.43
C PRO A 692 1.75 16.60 -9.64
N GLN A 693 1.10 15.62 -10.23
CA GLN A 693 0.03 14.84 -9.63
C GLN A 693 0.45 13.37 -9.42
N ASP A 694 -0.05 12.83 -8.31
CA ASP A 694 -0.23 11.41 -8.01
C ASP A 694 -1.70 11.05 -8.34
N ILE A 695 -1.89 10.08 -9.22
CA ILE A 695 -3.17 9.79 -9.88
C ILE A 695 -3.49 8.31 -9.74
N GLU A 696 -4.68 8.00 -9.25
CA GLU A 696 -5.20 6.63 -9.18
C GLU A 696 -6.32 6.46 -10.20
N GLY A 697 -6.34 5.32 -10.87
CA GLY A 697 -7.38 4.99 -11.84
C GLY A 697 -7.55 3.50 -12.06
N VAL A 698 -8.53 3.17 -12.87
CA VAL A 698 -8.87 1.80 -13.23
C VAL A 698 -9.14 1.67 -14.72
N VAL A 699 -8.93 0.47 -15.24
CA VAL A 699 -9.34 0.04 -16.57
C VAL A 699 -10.62 -0.77 -16.42
N VAL A 700 -11.68 -0.28 -17.06
CA VAL A 700 -13.00 -0.88 -17.09
C VAL A 700 -13.22 -1.53 -18.46
N GLY A 701 -13.66 -2.78 -18.46
CA GLY A 701 -13.79 -3.57 -19.68
C GLY A 701 -12.43 -3.75 -20.37
N ALA A 702 -12.41 -3.55 -21.70
CA ALA A 702 -11.20 -3.75 -22.49
C ALA A 702 -10.24 -2.55 -22.47
N GLU A 703 -10.70 -1.32 -22.70
CA GLU A 703 -9.80 -0.18 -22.92
C GLU A 703 -10.28 1.13 -22.26
N THR A 704 -11.40 1.11 -21.55
CA THR A 704 -11.99 2.31 -20.96
C THR A 704 -11.27 2.67 -19.67
N VAL A 705 -10.73 3.89 -19.60
CA VAL A 705 -10.01 4.37 -18.43
C VAL A 705 -10.90 5.26 -17.57
N ALA A 706 -10.90 5.01 -16.26
CA ALA A 706 -11.53 5.87 -15.28
C ALA A 706 -10.49 6.38 -14.27
N LEU A 707 -10.48 7.68 -13.99
CA LEU A 707 -9.64 8.26 -12.94
C LEU A 707 -10.47 8.38 -11.66
N VAL A 708 -10.01 7.74 -10.59
CA VAL A 708 -10.79 7.58 -9.34
C VAL A 708 -10.30 8.49 -8.22
N GLN A 709 -9.06 8.97 -8.31
CA GLN A 709 -8.49 9.94 -7.38
C GLN A 709 -7.32 10.67 -8.02
N THR A 710 -7.09 11.90 -7.58
CA THR A 710 -5.84 12.62 -7.83
C THR A 710 -5.48 13.49 -6.63
N ARG A 711 -4.19 13.73 -6.43
CA ARG A 711 -3.63 14.68 -5.47
C ARG A 711 -2.30 15.22 -5.97
N THR A 712 -1.85 16.33 -5.40
CA THR A 712 -0.50 16.84 -5.64
C THR A 712 0.54 15.83 -5.19
N GLN A 713 1.51 15.54 -6.04
CA GLN A 713 2.67 14.70 -5.73
C GLN A 713 3.61 15.48 -4.79
N VAL A 714 4.03 14.83 -3.71
CA VAL A 714 4.93 15.37 -2.66
C VAL A 714 6.37 14.98 -2.94
#